data_AF-A0A0G2EE95-F1
#
_entry.id   AF-A0A0G2EE95-F1
#
_cell.length_a   1.000
_cell.length_b   1.000
_cell.length_c   1.000
_cell.angle_alpha   90.00
_cell.angle_beta   90.00
_cell.angle_gamma   90.00
#
_symmetry.space_group_name_H-M   'P 1'
#
loop_
_entity.id
_entity.type
_entity.pdbx_description
1 polymer ?
#
loop_
_entity_poly.entity_id
_entity_poly.type
_entity_poly.pdbx_seq_one_letter_code
_entity_poly.pdbx_strand_id
1 'polypeptide(L)'
;MKFGQQLRTSLIKDYYWHYIAYDDLKDALKTDYVAEPTDEDPKPKRKWSEDDEKAFIAQLEGELDKVFSFQRLKSEEIIRRIRASEKEVHQVIRQAEESGDESAFEDDFLLLEADLSDIIADVHDLAKYTQLNYTGFQKIIKKHDKQTDWHLKPSFATRLKAKPFFKDNYDAFIVTLSKLYDLVRTRGNPVKGDSSAGGNQQNFVRQTTKYWVHKDNITELKLIILKHLPVLVFNPNKEFEEKDSAISSIYYDNPETWELYMGRLKKTEGAEAIRLRWYGGMESEKIYLERKTHREDWTGEKSVKARFELKEKNVNAFLAGKMTVEQAFEKMRKDGKKGEKEIADLEQLAREIQYRVITRKLVPVTRSFYHRTAFQLPGDARVRISLDTELTMVREDNLDGRDRTGKNWRRMDIGVDYPFSQLPPEDVERFPYAVLEVKLQTQAGQEPPQWIRDLTASHLVEAVPKFSKFIHGTATMFPDRIHLLPFWMPQMDVDIRKPITHRFGIERPNTAPSVSTSDDPMDTDSEREDNDENETVTGQTTPKNFIEDEGQRRLRDAQQAIDTYERDRTREDDDTEPNELDYEERVAAMPLSQDPDDYPIYDSEEEDEADRMIAARERGGWVYRWRIFQKHVSIATDYLLSGLKKASPTPKPTAMPSNVGGLRALGGDVQARRFRAPKGKRIHVPVRVEPKVYFAAERTFLSWMEFSIILGSIAATLLNFGDQASLISAWGFTIVATLALLYSVGIYLVRVDMIRKRRASVSRYYDKWGPTLLCLMLLAAVAINFAFKIKEDGCIQDYLTNNNVQHGGSYYMSKKCMDVYEDGYNAAASYINASRSEIVLGASVTQLFRNLSVALGPQLQAGDEIIISSLDHEANIASWLLMADQKPITVKWWTGTPGPDPILRPEDLKLLMSPKTKLVTCTHTSNLLGTITDVKAIAKVVHEVPGAKLCVDAVAFAPHRPVDVKDLEVDFYAFSWYKVFGPHISVLYASTPVHPTLTSLSHFFKPHPQTLETMLSLAGTNYELTSTLPAVTTYLQQPGFWTWSVRHEETLQTMLLDYLTHTSKFHSSIQIYGSPTPDSSIRVPVICWTVRGIKSKQLVEEIQSKTGTYGFKWGHNYSYRLVERLFKAAAADGNDEARDTEDGLVRVSLCHYNTVGEVQGFIQVIEEILEGKIGH
;
A
#
# COMPACT_ATOMS: atom_id res chain seq x y z
N MET A 1 -36.66 13.21 21.85
CA MET A 1 -36.66 13.49 23.30
C MET A 1 -37.94 14.21 23.72
N LYS A 2 -38.47 13.94 24.92
CA LYS A 2 -39.56 14.73 25.52
C LYS A 2 -39.01 16.13 25.85
N PHE A 3 -39.71 17.21 25.51
CA PHE A 3 -39.18 18.58 25.67
C PHE A 3 -38.83 18.93 27.12
N GLY A 4 -39.56 18.45 28.12
CA GLY A 4 -39.21 18.66 29.53
C GLY A 4 -37.82 18.11 29.89
N GLN A 5 -37.42 16.98 29.29
CA GLN A 5 -36.07 16.44 29.46
C GLN A 5 -35.02 17.31 28.77
N GLN A 6 -35.32 17.80 27.57
CA GLN A 6 -34.46 18.74 26.83
C GLN A 6 -34.26 20.06 27.60
N LEU A 7 -35.32 20.59 28.20
CA LEU A 7 -35.26 21.80 29.00
C LEU A 7 -34.36 21.59 30.23
N ARG A 8 -34.53 20.48 30.96
CA ARG A 8 -33.69 20.14 32.12
C ARG A 8 -32.21 19.96 31.78
N THR A 9 -31.89 19.40 30.61
CA THR A 9 -30.50 19.19 30.19
C THR A 9 -29.84 20.45 29.63
N SER A 10 -30.61 21.39 29.09
CA SER A 10 -30.08 22.54 28.34
C SER A 10 -30.26 23.88 29.04
N LEU A 11 -30.99 23.94 30.16
CA LEU A 11 -31.15 25.17 30.95
C LEU A 11 -29.85 25.60 31.62
N ILE A 12 -29.73 26.90 31.83
CA ILE A 12 -28.65 27.50 32.60
C ILE A 12 -29.05 27.44 34.08
N LYS A 13 -28.20 26.85 34.93
CA LYS A 13 -28.52 26.60 36.35
C LYS A 13 -28.82 27.89 37.11
N ASP A 14 -28.08 28.96 36.82
CA ASP A 14 -28.26 30.26 37.49
C ASP A 14 -29.61 30.91 37.17
N TYR A 15 -30.18 30.58 36.02
CA TYR A 15 -31.48 31.12 35.57
C TYR A 15 -32.63 30.17 35.83
N TYR A 16 -32.41 29.07 36.58
CA TYR A 16 -33.37 27.98 36.76
C TYR A 16 -34.78 28.48 37.14
N TRP A 17 -34.87 29.36 38.13
CA TRP A 17 -36.15 29.91 38.63
C TRP A 17 -36.87 30.84 37.64
N HIS A 18 -36.12 31.42 36.70
CA HIS A 18 -36.67 32.34 35.71
C HIS A 18 -37.13 31.63 34.44
N TYR A 19 -36.79 30.36 34.23
CA TYR A 19 -37.32 29.59 33.10
C TYR A 19 -38.82 29.31 33.26
N ILE A 20 -39.47 29.06 32.13
CA ILE A 20 -40.84 28.57 32.07
C ILE A 20 -40.96 27.25 32.85
N ALA A 21 -41.92 27.21 33.78
CA ALA A 21 -42.25 26.03 34.55
C ALA A 21 -43.03 25.02 33.69
N TYR A 22 -42.36 24.45 32.68
CA TYR A 22 -43.01 23.60 31.67
C TYR A 22 -43.62 22.34 32.26
N ASP A 23 -42.98 21.73 33.26
CA ASP A 23 -43.51 20.54 33.92
C ASP A 23 -44.73 20.87 34.78
N ASP A 24 -44.73 22.00 35.48
CA ASP A 24 -45.87 22.46 36.28
C ASP A 24 -47.07 22.80 35.38
N LEU A 25 -46.86 23.54 34.28
CA LEU A 25 -47.91 23.79 33.28
C LEU A 25 -48.42 22.49 32.65
N LYS A 26 -47.53 21.52 32.45
CA LYS A 26 -47.89 20.21 31.90
C LYS A 26 -48.65 19.36 32.90
N ASP A 27 -48.40 19.53 34.18
CA ASP A 27 -49.14 18.88 35.26
C ASP A 27 -50.48 19.58 35.51
N ALA A 28 -50.56 20.91 35.35
CA ALA A 28 -51.83 21.66 35.33
C ALA A 28 -52.75 21.23 34.17
N LEU A 29 -52.20 20.77 33.05
CA LEU A 29 -52.97 20.16 31.95
C LEU A 29 -53.49 18.74 32.27
N LYS A 30 -53.08 18.11 33.38
CA LYS A 30 -53.62 16.82 33.80
C LYS A 30 -54.87 17.08 34.64
N THR A 31 -56.01 16.58 34.19
CA THR A 31 -57.24 16.60 34.98
C THR A 31 -57.29 15.42 35.95
N ASP A 32 -57.72 15.68 37.19
CA ASP A 32 -57.98 14.65 38.20
C ASP A 32 -59.14 13.72 37.78
N TYR A 33 -59.13 12.51 38.32
CA TYR A 33 -60.16 11.51 38.09
C TYR A 33 -61.46 11.88 38.81
N VAL A 34 -62.59 11.75 38.12
CA VAL A 34 -63.92 12.09 38.70
C VAL A 34 -64.44 11.00 39.64
N ALA A 35 -63.96 9.76 39.50
CA ALA A 35 -64.27 8.60 40.34
C ALA A 35 -63.13 7.58 40.34
N GLU A 36 -63.11 6.63 41.30
CA GLU A 36 -62.15 5.52 41.32
C GLU A 36 -62.30 4.63 40.06
N PRO A 37 -61.20 4.14 39.45
CA PRO A 37 -61.25 3.41 38.18
C PRO A 37 -62.06 2.10 38.30
N THR A 38 -63.04 1.89 37.42
CA THR A 38 -63.75 0.62 37.23
C THR A 38 -63.29 -0.08 35.95
N ASP A 39 -63.46 -1.41 35.86
CA ASP A 39 -63.01 -2.23 34.72
C ASP A 39 -63.63 -1.81 33.37
N GLU A 40 -64.78 -1.12 33.39
CA GLU A 40 -65.45 -0.63 32.18
C GLU A 40 -64.99 0.78 31.74
N ASP A 41 -64.47 1.61 32.64
CA ASP A 41 -63.86 2.91 32.32
C ASP A 41 -62.58 3.12 33.14
N PRO A 42 -61.42 2.65 32.66
CA PRO A 42 -60.21 2.60 33.45
C PRO A 42 -59.60 3.99 33.74
N LYS A 43 -60.11 5.08 33.11
CA LYS A 43 -59.66 6.47 33.30
C LYS A 43 -60.77 7.50 33.01
N PRO A 44 -61.77 7.69 33.89
CA PRO A 44 -62.80 8.71 33.71
C PRO A 44 -62.20 10.09 34.00
N LYS A 45 -61.70 10.76 32.96
CA LYS A 45 -61.09 12.09 33.07
C LYS A 45 -62.16 13.17 33.13
N ARG A 46 -62.05 14.10 34.09
CA ARG A 46 -62.83 15.34 34.09
C ARG A 46 -62.60 16.08 32.75
N LYS A 47 -63.68 16.50 32.08
CA LYS A 47 -63.60 17.36 30.89
C LYS A 47 -63.08 18.74 31.29
N TRP A 48 -62.20 19.30 30.47
CA TRP A 48 -61.62 20.64 30.67
C TRP A 48 -62.73 21.69 30.73
N SER A 49 -62.82 22.41 31.84
CA SER A 49 -63.87 23.41 32.07
C SER A 49 -63.38 24.84 31.79
N GLU A 50 -64.31 25.79 31.69
CA GLU A 50 -64.00 27.21 31.50
C GLU A 50 -63.18 27.78 32.67
N ASP A 51 -63.43 27.30 33.89
CA ASP A 51 -62.65 27.67 35.08
C ASP A 51 -61.21 27.13 35.02
N ASP A 52 -61.02 25.91 34.50
CA ASP A 52 -59.69 25.32 34.29
C ASP A 52 -58.92 26.07 33.18
N GLU A 53 -59.60 26.48 32.10
CA GLU A 53 -59.03 27.31 31.04
C GLU A 53 -58.58 28.67 31.57
N LYS A 54 -59.43 29.32 32.39
CA LYS A 54 -59.09 30.60 33.01
C LYS A 54 -57.92 30.48 33.97
N ALA A 55 -57.88 29.41 34.78
CA ALA A 55 -56.76 29.13 35.69
C ALA A 55 -55.47 28.87 34.92
N PHE A 56 -55.52 28.09 33.84
CA PHE A 56 -54.37 27.78 33.00
C PHE A 56 -53.85 29.01 32.25
N ILE A 57 -54.74 29.84 31.69
CA ILE A 57 -54.37 31.12 31.08
C ILE A 57 -53.70 32.04 32.10
N ALA A 58 -54.22 32.13 33.33
CA ALA A 58 -53.64 32.95 34.38
C ALA A 58 -52.23 32.47 34.78
N GLN A 59 -52.02 31.16 34.90
CA GLN A 59 -50.69 30.59 35.14
C GLN A 59 -49.73 30.87 33.97
N LEU A 60 -50.21 30.71 32.74
CA LEU A 60 -49.40 30.88 31.54
C LEU A 60 -49.07 32.37 31.27
N GLU A 61 -49.94 33.30 31.65
CA GLU A 61 -49.66 34.74 31.72
C GLU A 61 -48.66 35.08 32.82
N GLY A 62 -48.79 34.50 34.02
CA GLY A 62 -47.82 34.68 35.10
C GLY A 62 -46.41 34.25 34.68
N GLU A 63 -46.31 33.11 33.97
CA GLU A 63 -45.05 32.63 33.41
C GLU A 63 -44.52 33.53 32.28
N LEU A 64 -45.40 34.07 31.40
CA LEU A 64 -45.02 35.03 30.37
C LEU A 64 -44.41 36.30 30.99
N ASP A 65 -45.05 36.82 32.03
CA ASP A 65 -44.61 38.04 32.71
C ASP A 65 -43.30 37.85 33.47
N LYS A 66 -43.13 36.68 34.09
CA LYS A 66 -41.87 36.25 34.70
C LYS A 66 -40.73 36.24 33.67
N VAL A 67 -40.94 35.60 32.52
CA VAL A 67 -39.91 35.49 31.47
C VAL A 67 -39.61 36.85 30.85
N PHE A 68 -40.64 37.64 30.53
CA PHE A 68 -40.49 38.96 29.92
C PHE A 68 -39.77 39.95 30.85
N SER A 69 -40.13 39.98 32.14
CA SER A 69 -39.49 40.87 33.11
C SER A 69 -38.02 40.53 33.34
N PHE A 70 -37.68 39.23 33.47
CA PHE A 70 -36.29 38.79 33.62
C PHE A 70 -35.45 39.10 32.37
N GLN A 71 -35.97 38.80 31.19
CA GLN A 71 -35.28 39.06 29.92
C GLN A 71 -34.96 40.56 29.77
N ARG A 72 -35.92 41.44 30.06
CA ARG A 72 -35.71 42.89 30.00
C ARG A 72 -34.66 43.36 31.01
N LEU A 73 -34.73 42.89 32.26
CA LEU A 73 -33.76 43.25 33.30
C LEU A 73 -32.34 42.83 32.91
N LYS A 74 -32.17 41.60 32.38
CA LYS A 74 -30.87 41.12 31.91
C LYS A 74 -30.37 41.85 30.67
N SER A 75 -31.24 42.19 29.73
CA SER A 75 -30.88 43.01 28.56
C SER A 75 -30.36 44.39 28.99
N GLU A 76 -31.04 45.07 29.93
CA GLU A 76 -30.60 46.35 30.50
C GLU A 76 -29.30 46.26 31.32
N GLU A 77 -29.07 45.14 32.01
CA GLU A 77 -27.81 44.85 32.70
C GLU A 77 -26.64 44.74 31.71
N ILE A 78 -26.80 43.96 30.64
CA ILE A 78 -25.79 43.79 29.59
C ILE A 78 -25.48 45.15 28.93
N ILE A 79 -26.50 45.95 28.59
CA ILE A 79 -26.29 47.28 28.01
C ILE A 79 -25.46 48.18 28.94
N ARG A 80 -25.71 48.13 30.25
CA ARG A 80 -24.92 48.88 31.23
C ARG A 80 -23.48 48.38 31.31
N ARG A 81 -23.26 47.06 31.30
CA ARG A 81 -21.91 46.47 31.27
C ARG A 81 -21.13 46.87 30.02
N ILE A 82 -21.73 46.77 28.83
CA ILE A 82 -21.10 47.17 27.56
C ILE A 82 -20.67 48.65 27.61
N ARG A 83 -21.53 49.56 28.09
CA ARG A 83 -21.20 50.99 28.21
C ARG A 83 -20.12 51.29 29.24
N ALA A 84 -20.03 50.49 30.31
CA ALA A 84 -18.98 50.62 31.31
C ALA A 84 -17.63 50.21 30.72
N SER A 85 -17.55 49.02 30.12
CA SER A 85 -16.34 48.53 29.46
C SER A 85 -15.92 49.42 28.29
N GLU A 86 -16.84 49.98 27.53
CA GLU A 86 -16.51 50.95 26.46
C GLU A 86 -15.77 52.19 27.00
N LYS A 87 -16.16 52.70 28.16
CA LYS A 87 -15.47 53.84 28.78
C LYS A 87 -14.08 53.46 29.27
N GLU A 88 -13.97 52.28 29.87
CA GLU A 88 -12.72 51.75 30.44
C GLU A 88 -11.69 51.46 29.34
N VAL A 89 -12.10 50.79 28.25
CA VAL A 89 -11.26 50.54 27.07
C VAL A 89 -10.69 51.85 26.52
N HIS A 90 -11.53 52.87 26.32
CA HIS A 90 -11.05 54.16 25.83
C HIS A 90 -10.14 54.88 26.83
N GLN A 91 -10.35 54.71 28.13
CA GLN A 91 -9.50 55.30 29.16
C GLN A 91 -8.10 54.66 29.17
N VAL A 92 -8.02 53.32 29.14
CA VAL A 92 -6.75 52.58 29.11
C VAL A 92 -5.98 52.87 27.83
N ILE A 93 -6.65 52.92 26.67
CA ILE A 93 -6.00 53.31 25.40
C ILE A 93 -5.42 54.72 25.49
N ARG A 94 -6.19 55.69 26.03
CA ARG A 94 -5.69 57.07 26.18
C ARG A 94 -4.48 57.15 27.12
N GLN A 95 -4.50 56.40 28.22
CA GLN A 95 -3.37 56.33 29.15
C GLN A 95 -2.14 55.67 28.54
N ALA A 96 -2.32 54.60 27.76
CA ALA A 96 -1.26 53.94 27.03
C ALA A 96 -0.62 54.88 25.99
N GLU A 97 -1.43 55.61 25.21
CA GLU A 97 -0.96 56.62 24.26
C GLU A 97 -0.22 57.78 24.94
N GLU A 98 -0.72 58.27 26.08
CA GLU A 98 -0.09 59.36 26.85
C GLU A 98 1.25 58.93 27.49
N SER A 99 1.37 57.66 27.90
CA SER A 99 2.58 57.11 28.54
C SER A 99 3.70 56.76 27.56
N GLY A 100 3.35 56.42 26.30
CA GLY A 100 4.30 55.97 25.28
C GLY A 100 4.89 54.58 25.50
N ASP A 101 4.51 53.86 26.56
CA ASP A 101 4.96 52.50 26.87
C ASP A 101 3.77 51.53 26.92
N GLU A 102 3.46 50.93 25.76
CA GLU A 102 2.38 49.95 25.62
C GLU A 102 2.60 48.68 26.45
N SER A 103 3.83 48.38 26.87
CA SER A 103 4.16 47.14 27.59
C SER A 103 3.74 47.19 29.07
N ALA A 104 3.65 48.39 29.65
CA ALA A 104 3.26 48.57 31.05
C ALA A 104 1.77 48.28 31.32
N PHE A 105 0.93 48.31 30.28
CA PHE A 105 -0.52 48.13 30.36
C PHE A 105 -0.98 46.77 29.83
N GLU A 106 -0.07 45.81 29.59
CA GLU A 106 -0.44 44.48 29.07
C GLU A 106 -1.42 43.73 29.98
N ASP A 107 -1.22 43.81 31.30
CA ASP A 107 -2.12 43.18 32.28
C ASP A 107 -3.52 43.81 32.25
N ASP A 108 -3.62 45.12 32.04
CA ASP A 108 -4.91 45.83 31.94
C ASP A 108 -5.67 45.43 30.67
N PHE A 109 -4.97 45.29 29.53
CA PHE A 109 -5.59 44.80 28.29
C PHE A 109 -6.06 43.34 28.41
N LEU A 110 -5.32 42.48 29.12
CA LEU A 110 -5.74 41.09 29.39
C LEU A 110 -6.99 41.05 30.28
N LEU A 111 -7.09 41.93 31.28
CA LEU A 111 -8.25 42.02 32.15
C LEU A 111 -9.49 42.53 31.38
N LEU A 112 -9.32 43.54 30.54
CA LEU A 112 -10.38 44.03 29.64
C LEU A 112 -10.85 42.95 28.65
N GLU A 113 -9.93 42.13 28.12
CA GLU A 113 -10.29 41.01 27.25
C GLU A 113 -11.11 39.94 27.99
N ALA A 114 -10.76 39.64 29.24
CA ALA A 114 -11.52 38.73 30.10
C ALA A 114 -12.92 39.28 30.40
N ASP A 115 -13.03 40.56 30.75
CA ASP A 115 -14.32 41.21 31.03
C ASP A 115 -15.25 41.24 29.80
N LEU A 116 -14.70 41.55 28.62
CA LEU A 116 -15.45 41.48 27.38
C LEU A 116 -15.89 40.05 27.07
N SER A 117 -15.05 39.05 27.36
CA SER A 117 -15.38 37.62 27.22
C SER A 117 -16.53 37.19 28.12
N ASP A 118 -16.62 37.73 29.34
CA ASP A 118 -17.72 37.50 30.26
C ASP A 118 -19.03 38.15 29.77
N ILE A 119 -18.96 39.37 29.22
CA ILE A 119 -20.13 40.01 28.61
C ILE A 119 -20.63 39.20 27.40
N ILE A 120 -19.72 38.65 26.60
CA ILE A 120 -20.05 37.75 25.49
C ILE A 120 -20.78 36.50 25.99
N ALA A 121 -20.36 35.92 27.12
CA ALA A 121 -21.04 34.79 27.74
C ALA A 121 -22.45 35.17 28.22
N ASP A 122 -22.64 36.35 28.80
CA ASP A 122 -23.97 36.82 29.21
C ASP A 122 -24.92 37.04 28.02
N VAL A 123 -24.43 37.58 26.91
CA VAL A 123 -25.22 37.74 25.67
C VAL A 123 -25.64 36.37 25.12
N HIS A 124 -24.71 35.40 25.11
CA HIS A 124 -25.01 34.02 24.72
C HIS A 124 -26.08 33.39 25.61
N ASP A 125 -25.93 33.53 26.92
CA ASP A 125 -26.82 32.96 27.93
C ASP A 125 -28.23 33.56 27.83
N LEU A 126 -28.34 34.87 27.62
CA LEU A 126 -29.62 35.56 27.40
C LEU A 126 -30.31 35.12 26.10
N ALA A 127 -29.56 34.96 25.02
CA ALA A 127 -30.10 34.48 23.75
C ALA A 127 -30.65 33.05 23.87
N LYS A 128 -29.86 32.15 24.50
CA LYS A 128 -30.27 30.77 24.77
C LYS A 128 -31.49 30.68 25.68
N TYR A 129 -31.53 31.51 26.74
CA TYR A 129 -32.68 31.64 27.63
C TYR A 129 -33.94 32.04 26.85
N THR A 130 -33.85 33.09 26.03
CA THR A 130 -34.96 33.61 25.22
C THR A 130 -35.53 32.55 24.28
N GLN A 131 -34.66 31.84 23.57
CA GLN A 131 -35.04 30.82 22.60
C GLN A 131 -35.69 29.59 23.25
N LEU A 132 -35.12 29.08 24.35
CA LEU A 132 -35.66 27.92 25.07
C LEU A 132 -37.04 28.22 25.64
N ASN A 133 -37.24 29.40 26.22
CA ASN A 133 -38.54 29.81 26.75
C ASN A 133 -39.56 30.00 25.62
N TYR A 134 -39.20 30.65 24.52
CA TYR A 134 -40.08 30.81 23.36
C TYR A 134 -40.54 29.45 22.81
N THR A 135 -39.61 28.50 22.68
CA THR A 135 -39.92 27.12 22.28
C THR A 135 -40.82 26.43 23.31
N GLY A 136 -40.61 26.69 24.60
CA GLY A 136 -41.43 26.19 25.70
C GLY A 136 -42.88 26.65 25.60
N PHE A 137 -43.11 27.95 25.40
CA PHE A 137 -44.44 28.50 25.16
C PHE A 137 -45.10 27.88 23.92
N GLN A 138 -44.40 27.79 22.78
CA GLN A 138 -44.97 27.17 21.59
C GLN A 138 -45.34 25.69 21.80
N LYS A 139 -44.50 24.93 22.52
CA LYS A 139 -44.74 23.51 22.78
C LYS A 139 -45.85 23.28 23.79
N ILE A 140 -45.97 24.10 24.83
CA ILE A 140 -47.05 23.95 25.82
C ILE A 140 -48.40 24.35 25.21
N ILE A 141 -48.45 25.42 24.41
CA ILE A 141 -49.67 25.83 23.69
C ILE A 141 -50.10 24.76 22.69
N LYS A 142 -49.16 24.24 21.88
CA LYS A 142 -49.46 23.13 20.96
C LYS A 142 -49.96 21.88 21.70
N LYS A 143 -49.49 21.66 22.92
CA LYS A 143 -49.89 20.53 23.74
C LYS A 143 -51.28 20.74 24.37
N HIS A 144 -51.55 21.94 24.86
CA HIS A 144 -52.87 22.40 25.29
C HIS A 144 -53.91 22.16 24.18
N ASP A 145 -53.71 22.78 23.00
CA ASP A 145 -54.65 22.69 21.87
C ASP A 145 -54.91 21.23 21.42
N LYS A 146 -53.95 20.33 21.64
CA LYS A 146 -54.07 18.90 21.31
C LYS A 146 -54.78 18.08 22.40
N GLN A 147 -54.71 18.51 23.66
CA GLN A 147 -55.25 17.76 24.81
C GLN A 147 -56.63 18.23 25.25
N THR A 148 -56.94 19.52 25.07
CA THR A 148 -58.20 20.13 25.50
C THR A 148 -59.19 20.29 24.35
N ASP A 149 -58.72 20.30 23.10
CA ASP A 149 -59.46 20.69 21.87
C ASP A 149 -59.91 22.17 21.84
N TRP A 150 -59.45 23.00 22.80
CA TRP A 150 -59.66 24.45 22.80
C TRP A 150 -58.47 25.16 22.11
N HIS A 151 -58.74 26.09 21.20
CA HIS A 151 -57.71 26.75 20.40
C HIS A 151 -57.13 28.00 21.07
N LEU A 152 -56.02 27.86 21.79
CA LEU A 152 -55.33 28.95 22.47
C LEU A 152 -54.26 29.63 21.59
N LYS A 153 -53.78 28.95 20.54
CA LYS A 153 -52.67 29.43 19.72
C LYS A 153 -52.86 30.82 19.07
N PRO A 154 -54.00 31.18 18.45
CA PRO A 154 -54.17 32.49 17.82
C PRO A 154 -54.27 33.63 18.84
N SER A 155 -55.02 33.42 19.93
CA SER A 155 -55.22 34.41 20.99
C SER A 155 -53.92 34.69 21.74
N PHE A 156 -53.16 33.63 22.05
CA PHE A 156 -51.89 33.78 22.75
C PHE A 156 -50.76 34.31 21.85
N ALA A 157 -50.79 34.04 20.54
CA ALA A 157 -49.84 34.64 19.60
C ALA A 157 -49.93 36.18 19.59
N THR A 158 -51.13 36.74 19.73
CA THR A 158 -51.34 38.19 19.87
C THR A 158 -50.73 38.72 21.17
N ARG A 159 -50.84 37.95 22.28
CA ARG A 159 -50.26 38.30 23.58
C ARG A 159 -48.73 38.24 23.58
N LEU A 160 -48.15 37.21 22.96
CA LEU A 160 -46.70 37.11 22.74
C LEU A 160 -46.16 38.28 21.90
N LYS A 161 -46.94 38.76 20.91
CA LYS A 161 -46.58 39.95 20.13
C LYS A 161 -46.67 41.23 20.95
N ALA A 162 -47.60 41.33 21.90
CA ALA A 162 -47.75 42.49 22.77
C ALA A 162 -46.61 42.59 23.80
N LYS A 163 -46.07 41.46 24.28
CA LYS A 163 -44.89 41.38 25.17
C LYS A 163 -43.74 40.61 24.49
N PRO A 164 -43.07 41.20 23.49
CA PRO A 164 -42.08 40.49 22.69
C PRO A 164 -40.73 40.41 23.42
N PHE A 165 -40.46 39.31 24.13
CA PHE A 165 -39.12 39.01 24.67
C PHE A 165 -38.19 38.34 23.64
N PHE A 166 -38.72 37.93 22.49
CA PHE A 166 -38.00 37.15 21.47
C PHE A 166 -37.52 37.96 20.25
N LYS A 167 -37.81 39.26 20.21
CA LYS A 167 -37.47 40.17 19.09
C LYS A 167 -36.34 41.16 19.44
N ASP A 168 -35.40 40.74 20.29
CA ASP A 168 -34.27 41.61 20.63
C ASP A 168 -33.20 41.63 19.53
N ASN A 169 -32.66 42.82 19.27
CA ASN A 169 -31.64 43.05 18.26
C ASN A 169 -30.24 42.73 18.81
N TYR A 170 -29.97 41.45 19.02
CA TYR A 170 -28.66 40.97 19.47
C TYR A 170 -27.52 41.35 18.50
N ASP A 171 -27.83 41.54 17.21
CA ASP A 171 -26.85 41.91 16.19
C ASP A 171 -26.21 43.28 16.46
N ALA A 172 -26.97 44.23 17.01
CA ALA A 172 -26.41 45.51 17.44
C ALA A 172 -25.39 45.33 18.58
N PHE A 173 -25.68 44.48 19.57
CA PHE A 173 -24.74 44.17 20.65
C PHE A 173 -23.47 43.50 20.14
N ILE A 174 -23.61 42.54 19.22
CA ILE A 174 -22.48 41.82 18.62
C ILE A 174 -21.57 42.78 17.85
N VAL A 175 -22.13 43.73 17.09
CA VAL A 175 -21.33 44.73 16.35
C VAL A 175 -20.57 45.64 17.30
N THR A 176 -21.21 46.14 18.37
CA THR A 176 -20.54 47.00 19.36
C THR A 176 -19.46 46.24 20.12
N LEU A 177 -19.75 45.03 20.61
CA LEU A 177 -18.77 44.16 21.27
C LEU A 177 -17.60 43.82 20.36
N SER A 178 -17.86 43.57 19.07
CA SER A 178 -16.81 43.31 18.09
C SER A 178 -15.86 44.49 17.92
N LYS A 179 -16.37 45.72 17.96
CA LYS A 179 -15.51 46.92 17.87
C LYS A 179 -14.63 47.06 19.11
N LEU A 180 -15.22 46.89 20.29
CA LEU A 180 -14.47 46.97 21.57
C LEU A 180 -13.40 45.89 21.67
N TYR A 181 -13.73 44.65 21.30
CA TYR A 181 -12.79 43.53 21.30
C TYR A 181 -11.64 43.75 20.31
N ASP A 182 -11.94 44.32 19.13
CA ASP A 182 -10.90 44.68 18.16
C ASP A 182 -9.98 45.78 18.67
N LEU A 183 -10.53 46.80 19.34
CA LEU A 183 -9.75 47.89 19.94
C LEU A 183 -8.81 47.38 21.05
N VAL A 184 -9.30 46.53 21.95
CA VAL A 184 -8.47 45.90 23.01
C VAL A 184 -7.37 45.06 22.38
N ARG A 185 -7.71 44.22 21.40
CA ARG A 185 -6.74 43.34 20.73
C ARG A 185 -5.68 44.11 19.93
N THR A 186 -6.06 45.22 19.30
CA THR A 186 -5.15 46.07 18.52
C THR A 186 -4.46 47.14 19.36
N ARG A 187 -4.71 47.18 20.68
CA ARG A 187 -4.16 48.18 21.61
C ARG A 187 -4.43 49.63 21.16
N GLY A 188 -5.58 49.87 20.52
CA GLY A 188 -5.92 51.18 19.96
C GLY A 188 -5.28 51.51 18.60
N ASN A 189 -4.45 50.62 18.04
CA ASN A 189 -3.82 50.77 16.74
C ASN A 189 -4.52 49.90 15.66
N PRO A 190 -5.69 50.32 15.13
CA PRO A 190 -6.39 49.54 14.12
C PRO A 190 -5.51 49.38 12.88
N VAL A 191 -5.40 48.15 12.38
CA VAL A 191 -4.60 47.81 11.21
C VAL A 191 -5.09 48.62 10.00
N LYS A 192 -4.34 49.66 9.61
CA LYS A 192 -4.63 50.48 8.43
C LYS A 192 -4.26 49.70 7.17
N GLY A 193 -5.25 49.12 6.50
CA GLY A 193 -5.10 48.49 5.20
C GLY A 193 -6.43 48.45 4.46
N ASP A 194 -6.40 48.54 3.13
CA ASP A 194 -7.61 48.36 2.32
C ASP A 194 -8.10 46.91 2.53
N SER A 195 -9.23 46.79 3.23
CA SER A 195 -9.87 45.51 3.54
C SER A 195 -10.30 44.73 2.28
N SER A 196 -10.26 45.39 1.12
CA SER A 196 -10.56 44.83 -0.20
C SER A 196 -9.32 44.34 -0.94
N ALA A 197 -8.13 44.86 -0.61
CA ALA A 197 -6.89 44.54 -1.28
C ALA A 197 -6.27 43.27 -0.68
N GLY A 198 -6.63 42.11 -1.23
CA GLY A 198 -5.86 40.89 -0.99
C GLY A 198 -4.47 41.07 -1.60
N GLY A 199 -3.42 41.13 -0.76
CA GLY A 199 -2.05 41.31 -1.21
C GLY A 199 -1.64 40.29 -2.28
N ASN A 200 -0.93 40.76 -3.31
CA ASN A 200 -0.26 39.94 -4.32
C ASN A 200 0.97 39.27 -3.69
N GLN A 201 0.77 38.25 -2.85
CA GLN A 201 1.85 37.36 -2.42
C GLN A 201 1.72 36.03 -3.18
N GLN A 202 2.83 35.53 -3.73
CA GLN A 202 2.81 34.63 -4.88
C GLN A 202 2.52 33.15 -4.59
N ASN A 203 2.60 32.64 -3.34
CA ASN A 203 2.47 31.19 -3.05
C ASN A 203 1.50 30.84 -1.89
N PHE A 204 0.18 30.86 -2.13
CA PHE A 204 -0.83 30.44 -1.14
C PHE A 204 -1.85 29.47 -1.73
N VAL A 205 -2.28 28.50 -0.93
CA VAL A 205 -3.38 27.61 -1.24
C VAL A 205 -4.69 28.26 -0.77
N ARG A 206 -5.55 28.60 -1.73
CA ARG A 206 -6.88 29.16 -1.44
C ARG A 206 -7.89 28.03 -1.34
N GLN A 207 -8.54 27.89 -0.19
CA GLN A 207 -9.63 26.94 0.02
C GLN A 207 -10.90 27.68 0.43
N THR A 208 -12.04 27.34 -0.18
CA THR A 208 -13.34 27.89 0.21
C THR A 208 -14.30 26.76 0.46
N THR A 209 -14.79 26.65 1.70
CA THR A 209 -15.76 25.65 2.14
C THR A 209 -17.03 26.34 2.60
N LYS A 210 -18.16 25.64 2.43
CA LYS A 210 -19.49 26.11 2.83
C LYS A 210 -20.11 25.11 3.77
N TYR A 211 -20.81 25.62 4.77
CA TYR A 211 -21.46 24.84 5.80
C TYR A 211 -22.89 25.33 6.00
N TRP A 212 -23.78 24.42 6.34
CA TRP A 212 -25.10 24.75 6.86
C TRP A 212 -25.03 24.88 8.37
N VAL A 213 -25.76 25.86 8.90
CA VAL A 213 -25.85 26.18 10.32
C VAL A 213 -27.32 26.17 10.70
N HIS A 214 -27.67 25.39 11.71
CA HIS A 214 -29.04 25.39 12.21
C HIS A 214 -29.37 26.75 12.84
N LYS A 215 -30.62 27.22 12.74
CA LYS A 215 -31.04 28.53 13.30
C LYS A 215 -30.71 28.68 14.78
N ASP A 216 -30.81 27.57 15.51
CA ASP A 216 -30.48 27.49 16.94
C ASP A 216 -29.02 27.82 17.26
N ASN A 217 -28.09 27.64 16.31
CA ASN A 217 -26.64 27.77 16.53
C ASN A 217 -26.09 29.12 16.01
N ILE A 218 -26.91 29.97 15.38
CA ILE A 218 -26.45 31.19 14.69
C ILE A 218 -25.77 32.16 15.67
N THR A 219 -26.41 32.44 16.81
CA THR A 219 -25.90 33.42 17.78
C THR A 219 -24.63 32.93 18.45
N GLU A 220 -24.60 31.67 18.88
CA GLU A 220 -23.42 31.02 19.45
C GLU A 220 -22.24 31.07 18.46
N LEU A 221 -22.50 30.72 17.20
CA LEU A 221 -21.50 30.77 16.14
C LEU A 221 -20.95 32.19 15.89
N LYS A 222 -21.83 33.21 15.83
CA LYS A 222 -21.41 34.61 15.67
C LYS A 222 -20.47 35.03 16.82
N LEU A 223 -20.82 34.67 18.06
CA LEU A 223 -20.04 35.03 19.24
C LEU A 223 -18.70 34.28 19.32
N ILE A 224 -18.64 33.00 18.93
CA ILE A 224 -17.37 32.25 18.86
C ILE A 224 -16.42 32.87 17.83
N ILE A 225 -16.93 33.20 16.63
CA ILE A 225 -16.11 33.80 15.57
C ILE A 225 -15.62 35.20 15.96
N LEU A 226 -16.45 35.98 16.67
CA LEU A 226 -16.13 37.35 17.08
C LEU A 226 -14.86 37.43 17.96
N LYS A 227 -14.58 36.40 18.78
CA LYS A 227 -13.35 36.34 19.60
C LYS A 227 -12.07 36.33 18.77
N HIS A 228 -12.16 35.89 17.51
CA HIS A 228 -11.00 35.75 16.64
C HIS A 228 -10.99 36.77 15.49
N LEU A 229 -12.17 37.10 14.95
CA LEU A 229 -12.32 37.95 13.77
C LEU A 229 -13.40 39.01 14.01
N PRO A 230 -13.10 40.30 13.78
CA PRO A 230 -14.09 41.36 13.97
C PRO A 230 -15.12 41.34 12.84
N VAL A 231 -16.34 41.80 13.16
CA VAL A 231 -17.40 42.04 12.19
C VAL A 231 -17.03 43.23 11.32
N LEU A 232 -17.00 43.02 10.00
CA LEU A 232 -16.73 44.05 9.02
C LEU A 232 -17.95 44.97 8.86
N VAL A 233 -17.77 46.24 9.22
CA VAL A 233 -18.77 47.30 8.99
C VAL A 233 -18.31 48.16 7.80
N PHE A 234 -19.11 48.20 6.72
CA PHE A 234 -18.75 48.90 5.47
C PHE A 234 -18.67 50.42 5.61
N ASN A 235 -19.49 51.01 6.50
CA ASN A 235 -19.44 52.44 6.79
C ASN A 235 -19.35 52.65 8.31
N PRO A 236 -18.16 52.93 8.87
CA PRO A 236 -18.00 53.09 10.31
C PRO A 236 -18.69 54.34 10.87
N ASN A 237 -19.00 55.32 10.02
CA ASN A 237 -19.56 56.62 10.41
C ASN A 237 -21.09 56.61 10.54
N LYS A 238 -21.75 55.50 10.17
CA LYS A 238 -23.21 55.33 10.26
C LYS A 238 -23.53 54.29 11.32
N GLU A 239 -24.56 54.53 12.12
CA GLU A 239 -25.10 53.49 13.00
C GLU A 239 -25.62 52.29 12.18
N PHE A 240 -25.45 51.09 12.74
CA PHE A 240 -25.83 49.87 12.06
C PHE A 240 -27.36 49.74 11.97
N GLU A 241 -27.87 49.70 10.75
CA GLU A 241 -29.26 49.32 10.48
C GLU A 241 -29.31 47.92 9.87
N GLU A 242 -30.36 47.14 10.19
CA GLU A 242 -30.53 45.78 9.67
C GLU A 242 -30.51 45.73 8.14
N LYS A 243 -31.08 46.77 7.48
CA LYS A 243 -31.10 46.92 6.02
C LYS A 243 -29.71 46.97 5.40
N ASP A 244 -28.68 47.42 6.14
CA ASP A 244 -27.31 47.56 5.62
C ASP A 244 -26.63 46.19 5.43
N SER A 245 -27.11 45.15 6.13
CA SER A 245 -26.64 43.77 5.98
C SER A 245 -27.32 42.99 4.85
N ALA A 246 -28.41 43.52 4.28
CA ALA A 246 -29.21 42.85 3.26
C ALA A 246 -28.47 42.77 1.92
N ILE A 247 -28.45 41.59 1.31
CA ILE A 247 -27.89 41.36 -0.02
C ILE A 247 -28.91 40.63 -0.87
N SER A 248 -29.28 41.25 -1.98
CA SER A 248 -30.12 40.62 -3.00
C SER A 248 -29.33 40.33 -4.26
N SER A 249 -29.60 39.21 -4.91
CA SER A 249 -29.01 38.86 -6.21
C SER A 249 -30.04 38.19 -7.11
N ILE A 250 -30.22 38.72 -8.32
CA ILE A 250 -31.09 38.16 -9.36
C ILE A 250 -30.24 37.33 -10.31
N TYR A 251 -30.57 36.05 -10.46
CA TYR A 251 -29.89 35.14 -11.37
C TYR A 251 -30.63 35.07 -12.70
N TYR A 252 -29.84 35.04 -13.77
CA TYR A 252 -30.31 34.94 -15.14
C TYR A 252 -30.06 33.53 -15.68
N ASP A 253 -31.00 33.00 -16.45
CA ASP A 253 -30.85 31.73 -17.18
C ASP A 253 -31.78 31.71 -18.40
N ASN A 254 -31.60 30.74 -19.28
CA ASN A 254 -32.52 30.46 -20.38
C ASN A 254 -33.59 29.44 -19.92
N PRO A 255 -34.89 29.78 -19.95
CA PRO A 255 -35.95 28.90 -19.46
C PRO A 255 -36.23 27.64 -20.30
N GLU A 256 -35.75 27.60 -21.55
CA GLU A 256 -35.91 26.45 -22.44
C GLU A 256 -34.80 25.41 -22.20
N THR A 257 -33.56 25.85 -22.07
CA THR A 257 -32.38 24.96 -22.02
C THR A 257 -31.78 24.79 -20.63
N TRP A 258 -32.00 25.73 -19.70
CA TRP A 258 -31.39 25.75 -18.37
C TRP A 258 -29.87 25.60 -18.39
N GLU A 259 -29.23 26.13 -19.42
CA GLU A 259 -27.82 25.90 -19.72
C GLU A 259 -26.87 26.42 -18.63
N LEU A 260 -27.18 27.57 -17.99
CA LEU A 260 -26.33 28.12 -16.95
C LEU A 260 -26.49 27.30 -15.67
N TYR A 261 -27.72 26.89 -15.33
CA TYR A 261 -27.96 25.94 -14.25
C TYR A 261 -27.24 24.59 -14.49
N MET A 262 -27.42 23.98 -15.66
CA MET A 262 -26.81 22.69 -16.04
C MET A 262 -25.28 22.76 -16.03
N GLY A 263 -24.69 23.77 -16.67
CA GLY A 263 -23.24 23.97 -16.72
C GLY A 263 -22.65 24.18 -15.33
N ARG A 264 -23.31 24.98 -14.47
CA ARG A 264 -22.86 25.20 -13.10
C ARG A 264 -23.05 23.99 -12.18
N LEU A 265 -24.05 23.15 -12.43
CA LEU A 265 -24.28 21.91 -11.69
C LEU A 265 -23.26 20.83 -12.06
N LYS A 266 -23.09 20.59 -13.37
CA LYS A 266 -22.10 19.66 -13.93
C LYS A 266 -20.66 20.14 -13.74
N LYS A 267 -20.47 21.45 -13.53
CA LYS A 267 -19.17 22.11 -13.44
C LYS A 267 -18.35 21.92 -14.72
N THR A 268 -18.97 22.12 -15.86
CA THR A 268 -18.25 22.10 -17.14
C THR A 268 -17.21 23.22 -17.18
N GLU A 269 -16.11 22.97 -17.88
CA GLU A 269 -15.10 23.99 -18.15
C GLU A 269 -15.74 25.21 -18.83
N GLY A 270 -15.42 26.42 -18.37
CA GLY A 270 -16.01 27.66 -18.85
C GLY A 270 -17.45 27.94 -18.37
N ALA A 271 -18.05 27.15 -17.47
CA ALA A 271 -19.44 27.35 -17.05
C ALA A 271 -19.68 28.70 -16.35
N GLU A 272 -20.53 29.53 -16.95
CA GLU A 272 -20.85 30.87 -16.46
C GLU A 272 -22.07 30.90 -15.50
N ALA A 273 -22.07 31.87 -14.59
CA ALA A 273 -23.25 32.27 -13.83
C ALA A 273 -23.33 33.79 -13.80
N ILE A 274 -24.37 34.35 -14.40
CA ILE A 274 -24.62 35.79 -14.50
C ILE A 274 -25.66 36.19 -13.46
N ARG A 275 -25.37 37.26 -12.72
CA ARG A 275 -26.30 37.80 -11.71
C ARG A 275 -26.17 39.29 -11.52
N LEU A 276 -27.30 39.93 -11.22
CA LEU A 276 -27.36 41.34 -10.83
C LEU A 276 -27.50 41.43 -9.31
N ARG A 277 -26.62 42.19 -8.66
CA ARG A 277 -26.54 42.29 -7.20
C ARG A 277 -26.61 43.73 -6.73
N TRP A 278 -27.33 43.95 -5.64
CA TRP A 278 -27.23 45.20 -4.87
C TRP A 278 -27.06 44.89 -3.37
N TYR A 279 -26.54 45.87 -2.64
CA TYR A 279 -26.31 45.82 -1.20
C TYR A 279 -27.19 46.88 -0.55
N GLY A 280 -27.77 46.58 0.61
CA GLY A 280 -28.60 47.54 1.32
C GLY A 280 -30.08 47.49 0.90
N GLY A 281 -30.82 48.53 1.32
CA GLY A 281 -32.23 48.73 0.98
C GLY A 281 -32.49 49.10 -0.48
N MET A 282 -33.76 49.38 -0.79
CA MET A 282 -34.22 49.74 -2.14
C MET A 282 -33.76 51.13 -2.61
N GLU A 283 -33.21 51.95 -1.72
CA GLU A 283 -32.64 53.27 -1.99
C GLU A 283 -31.30 53.20 -2.78
N SER A 284 -30.76 52.00 -2.98
CA SER A 284 -29.43 51.79 -3.53
C SER A 284 -29.40 51.96 -5.06
N GLU A 285 -28.82 53.06 -5.55
CA GLU A 285 -28.69 53.32 -7.01
C GLU A 285 -27.69 52.40 -7.72
N LYS A 286 -26.73 51.81 -6.99
CA LYS A 286 -25.61 51.07 -7.55
C LYS A 286 -25.92 49.58 -7.66
N ILE A 287 -25.97 49.09 -8.89
CA ILE A 287 -26.18 47.67 -9.20
C ILE A 287 -24.88 47.08 -9.75
N TYR A 288 -24.49 45.92 -9.23
CA TYR A 288 -23.32 45.17 -9.67
C TYR A 288 -23.74 44.06 -10.62
N LEU A 289 -23.33 44.14 -11.87
CA LEU A 289 -23.45 43.05 -12.82
C LEU A 289 -22.26 42.12 -12.60
N GLU A 290 -22.51 40.92 -12.08
CA GLU A 290 -21.47 39.95 -11.75
C GLU A 290 -21.54 38.74 -12.68
N ARG A 291 -20.39 38.32 -13.21
CA ARG A 291 -20.20 37.04 -13.88
C ARG A 291 -19.24 36.17 -13.10
N LYS A 292 -19.59 34.90 -12.95
CA LYS A 292 -18.70 33.86 -12.41
C LYS A 292 -18.45 32.78 -13.45
N THR A 293 -17.19 32.61 -13.83
CA THR A 293 -16.77 31.56 -14.78
C THR A 293 -16.11 30.44 -13.99
N HIS A 294 -16.52 29.19 -14.26
CA HIS A 294 -15.87 28.02 -13.68
C HIS A 294 -14.66 27.61 -14.53
N ARG A 295 -13.54 27.36 -13.85
CA ARG A 295 -12.36 26.70 -14.39
C ARG A 295 -12.12 25.44 -13.57
N GLU A 296 -11.82 24.34 -14.24
CA GLU A 296 -11.52 23.04 -13.66
C GLU A 296 -10.13 23.01 -13.02
N ASP A 297 -9.99 22.28 -11.91
CA ASP A 297 -8.75 22.33 -11.12
C ASP A 297 -7.52 21.78 -11.90
N TRP A 298 -7.72 20.97 -12.95
CA TRP A 298 -6.64 20.36 -13.76
C TRP A 298 -6.06 21.30 -14.81
N THR A 299 -6.77 22.35 -15.22
CA THR A 299 -6.22 23.36 -16.15
C THR A 299 -5.19 24.26 -15.45
N GLY A 300 -5.13 24.22 -14.12
CA GLY A 300 -4.31 25.11 -13.30
C GLY A 300 -4.92 26.51 -13.12
N GLU A 301 -6.00 26.83 -13.83
CA GLU A 301 -6.67 28.12 -13.76
C GLU A 301 -7.71 28.18 -12.64
N LYS A 302 -7.83 29.35 -12.01
CA LYS A 302 -8.80 29.57 -10.93
C LYS A 302 -10.11 30.08 -11.50
N SER A 303 -11.23 29.59 -10.97
CA SER A 303 -12.56 30.12 -11.29
C SER A 303 -12.61 31.64 -11.03
N VAL A 304 -12.89 32.42 -12.08
CA VAL A 304 -12.83 33.89 -12.05
C VAL A 304 -14.20 34.48 -11.66
N LYS A 305 -14.18 35.51 -10.81
CA LYS A 305 -15.35 36.36 -10.52
C LYS A 305 -15.04 37.77 -11.01
N ALA A 306 -15.77 38.22 -12.02
CA ALA A 306 -15.65 39.56 -12.58
C ALA A 306 -16.96 40.34 -12.35
N ARG A 307 -16.87 41.65 -12.16
CA ARG A 307 -18.04 42.52 -11.99
C ARG A 307 -17.77 43.95 -12.42
N PHE A 308 -18.81 44.64 -12.87
CA PHE A 308 -18.80 46.08 -13.07
C PHE A 308 -20.03 46.74 -12.46
N GLU A 309 -19.96 48.06 -12.29
CA GLU A 309 -21.00 48.86 -11.64
C GLU A 309 -21.88 49.54 -12.69
N LEU A 310 -23.20 49.51 -12.51
CA LEU A 310 -24.15 50.23 -13.35
C LEU A 310 -25.23 50.87 -12.47
N LYS A 311 -25.69 52.06 -12.87
CA LYS A 311 -26.82 52.71 -12.19
C LYS A 311 -28.12 51.98 -12.50
N GLU A 312 -29.00 51.81 -11.50
CA GLU A 312 -30.27 51.08 -11.64
C GLU A 312 -31.09 51.54 -12.86
N LYS A 313 -31.23 52.86 -13.07
CA LYS A 313 -31.99 53.44 -14.19
C LYS A 313 -31.50 52.99 -15.58
N ASN A 314 -30.25 52.57 -15.70
CA ASN A 314 -29.62 52.16 -16.96
C ASN A 314 -29.67 50.64 -17.19
N VAL A 315 -30.01 49.85 -16.17
CA VAL A 315 -29.93 48.37 -16.22
C VAL A 315 -30.82 47.79 -17.31
N ASN A 316 -32.10 48.18 -17.37
CA ASN A 316 -33.02 47.65 -18.38
C ASN A 316 -32.60 48.02 -19.81
N ALA A 317 -32.10 49.25 -20.01
CA ALA A 317 -31.63 49.70 -21.32
C ALA A 317 -30.37 48.94 -21.76
N PHE A 318 -29.46 48.67 -20.82
CA PHE A 318 -28.25 47.89 -21.06
C PHE A 318 -28.56 46.44 -21.42
N LEU A 319 -29.40 45.75 -20.66
CA LEU A 319 -29.75 44.34 -20.92
C LEU A 319 -30.54 44.16 -22.23
N ALA A 320 -31.32 45.16 -22.62
CA ALA A 320 -32.05 45.16 -23.89
C ALA A 320 -31.18 45.53 -25.11
N GLY A 321 -29.90 45.86 -24.92
CA GLY A 321 -29.01 46.31 -26.00
C GLY A 321 -29.28 47.74 -26.52
N LYS A 322 -30.17 48.50 -25.86
CA LYS A 322 -30.50 49.89 -26.25
C LYS A 322 -29.43 50.90 -25.85
N MET A 323 -28.64 50.56 -24.84
CA MET A 323 -27.51 51.35 -24.36
C MET A 323 -26.22 50.61 -24.68
N THR A 324 -25.28 51.30 -25.35
CA THR A 324 -24.01 50.69 -25.73
C THR A 324 -23.06 50.61 -24.53
N VAL A 325 -22.06 49.74 -24.62
CA VAL A 325 -21.06 49.57 -23.54
C VAL A 325 -20.25 50.85 -23.35
N GLU A 326 -19.89 51.52 -24.45
CA GLU A 326 -19.12 52.77 -24.42
C GLU A 326 -19.88 53.87 -23.65
N GLN A 327 -21.21 53.95 -23.83
CA GLN A 327 -22.07 54.86 -23.08
C GLN A 327 -22.14 54.53 -21.58
N ALA A 328 -21.97 53.25 -21.20
CA ALA A 328 -21.95 52.82 -19.80
C ALA A 328 -20.69 53.29 -19.06
N PHE A 329 -19.55 53.30 -19.75
CA PHE A 329 -18.24 53.62 -19.16
C PHE A 329 -17.75 55.04 -19.46
N GLU A 330 -18.44 55.82 -20.29
CA GLU A 330 -18.07 57.21 -20.62
C GLU A 330 -17.86 58.08 -19.38
N LYS A 331 -18.73 57.93 -18.36
CA LYS A 331 -18.57 58.64 -17.09
C LYS A 331 -17.31 58.19 -16.33
N MET A 332 -17.03 56.89 -16.30
CA MET A 332 -15.83 56.36 -15.63
C MET A 332 -14.54 56.84 -16.30
N ARG A 333 -14.54 56.95 -17.64
CA ARG A 333 -13.44 57.56 -18.39
C ARG A 333 -13.26 59.05 -18.04
N LYS A 334 -14.35 59.82 -17.97
CA LYS A 334 -14.31 61.25 -17.60
C LYS A 334 -13.86 61.49 -16.15
N ASP A 335 -14.22 60.60 -15.23
CA ASP A 335 -13.88 60.73 -13.81
C ASP A 335 -12.37 60.47 -13.53
N GLY A 336 -11.65 59.78 -14.43
CA GLY A 336 -10.18 59.61 -14.36
C GLY A 336 -9.65 58.79 -13.17
N LYS A 337 -10.52 58.12 -12.41
CA LYS A 337 -10.16 57.42 -11.16
C LYS A 337 -9.53 56.03 -11.36
N LYS A 338 -9.68 55.44 -12.54
CA LYS A 338 -9.20 54.09 -12.89
C LYS A 338 -8.26 54.18 -14.09
N GLY A 339 -7.26 53.29 -14.15
CA GLY A 339 -6.33 53.25 -15.29
C GLY A 339 -7.02 52.80 -16.57
N GLU A 340 -6.52 53.24 -17.73
CA GLU A 340 -7.12 52.92 -19.04
C GLU A 340 -7.22 51.41 -19.29
N LYS A 341 -6.22 50.64 -18.88
CA LYS A 341 -6.23 49.17 -18.97
C LYS A 341 -7.37 48.54 -18.15
N GLU A 342 -7.58 49.00 -16.91
CA GLU A 342 -8.66 48.49 -16.07
C GLU A 342 -10.04 48.83 -16.66
N ILE A 343 -10.17 50.01 -17.29
CA ILE A 343 -11.40 50.41 -17.98
C ILE A 343 -11.65 49.50 -19.19
N ALA A 344 -10.62 49.21 -20.00
CA ALA A 344 -10.73 48.31 -21.15
C ALA A 344 -11.17 46.89 -20.73
N ASP A 345 -10.58 46.34 -19.66
CA ASP A 345 -10.97 45.03 -19.10
C ASP A 345 -12.44 45.00 -18.64
N LEU A 346 -12.92 46.10 -18.03
CA LEU A 346 -14.31 46.23 -17.60
C LEU A 346 -15.29 46.40 -18.78
N GLU A 347 -14.87 47.10 -19.83
CA GLU A 347 -15.65 47.25 -21.07
C GLU A 347 -15.77 45.92 -21.81
N GLN A 348 -14.68 45.16 -21.90
CA GLN A 348 -14.70 43.80 -22.45
C GLN A 348 -15.69 42.92 -21.69
N LEU A 349 -15.60 42.89 -20.35
CA LEU A 349 -16.55 42.16 -19.51
C LEU A 349 -18.01 42.58 -19.75
N ALA A 350 -18.26 43.87 -19.92
CA ALA A 350 -19.60 44.38 -20.17
C ALA A 350 -20.13 43.99 -21.56
N ARG A 351 -19.28 44.03 -22.61
CA ARG A 351 -19.63 43.51 -23.94
C ARG A 351 -19.98 42.03 -23.89
N GLU A 352 -19.18 41.24 -23.20
CA GLU A 352 -19.40 39.80 -23.06
C GLU A 352 -20.72 39.51 -22.34
N ILE A 353 -21.00 40.16 -21.21
CA ILE A 353 -22.26 39.97 -20.47
C ILE A 353 -23.46 40.39 -21.34
N GLN A 354 -23.39 41.55 -22.00
CA GLN A 354 -24.48 42.02 -22.86
C GLN A 354 -24.72 41.07 -24.04
N TYR A 355 -23.64 40.62 -24.70
CA TYR A 355 -23.70 39.66 -25.80
C TYR A 355 -24.33 38.34 -25.35
N ARG A 356 -23.93 37.80 -24.19
CA ARG A 356 -24.48 36.53 -23.66
C ARG A 356 -25.97 36.65 -23.31
N VAL A 357 -26.38 37.74 -22.66
CA VAL A 357 -27.79 37.97 -22.31
C VAL A 357 -28.66 38.01 -23.56
N ILE A 358 -28.22 38.69 -24.62
CA ILE A 358 -28.97 38.82 -25.87
C ILE A 358 -28.96 37.53 -26.68
N THR A 359 -27.78 36.96 -26.96
CA THR A 359 -27.64 35.78 -27.83
C THR A 359 -28.28 34.53 -27.22
N ARG A 360 -28.12 34.34 -25.91
CA ARG A 360 -28.65 33.17 -25.21
C ARG A 360 -30.04 33.40 -24.62
N LYS A 361 -30.65 34.56 -24.88
CA LYS A 361 -32.00 34.96 -24.43
C LYS A 361 -32.20 34.78 -22.92
N LEU A 362 -31.25 35.25 -22.14
CA LEU A 362 -31.28 35.10 -20.68
C LEU A 362 -32.31 36.05 -20.06
N VAL A 363 -33.16 35.51 -19.18
CA VAL A 363 -34.18 36.28 -18.44
C VAL A 363 -33.94 36.13 -16.94
N PRO A 364 -34.46 37.04 -16.08
CA PRO A 364 -34.40 36.86 -14.64
C PRO A 364 -35.25 35.64 -14.24
N VAL A 365 -34.67 34.73 -13.45
CA VAL A 365 -35.34 33.47 -13.08
C VAL A 365 -35.49 33.32 -11.57
N THR A 366 -34.38 33.44 -10.84
CA THR A 366 -34.35 33.18 -9.39
C THR A 366 -33.67 34.34 -8.67
N ARG A 367 -34.35 34.93 -7.69
CA ARG A 367 -33.78 35.88 -6.73
C ARG A 367 -33.31 35.14 -5.49
N SER A 368 -32.09 35.44 -5.03
CA SER A 368 -31.62 35.06 -3.70
C SER A 368 -31.52 36.29 -2.80
N PHE A 369 -32.15 36.24 -1.64
CA PHE A 369 -32.09 37.24 -0.58
C PHE A 369 -31.47 36.64 0.69
N TYR A 370 -30.62 37.37 1.39
CA TYR A 370 -30.06 36.99 2.70
C TYR A 370 -29.44 38.20 3.39
N HIS A 371 -29.33 38.15 4.71
CA HIS A 371 -28.50 39.06 5.49
C HIS A 371 -27.11 38.47 5.66
N ARG A 372 -26.06 39.30 5.52
CA ARG A 372 -24.67 38.85 5.63
C ARG A 372 -23.96 39.54 6.79
N THR A 373 -23.42 38.73 7.68
CA THR A 373 -22.39 39.15 8.64
C THR A 373 -21.03 38.66 8.14
N ALA A 374 -20.12 39.58 7.84
CA ALA A 374 -18.76 39.25 7.40
C ALA A 374 -17.78 39.44 8.56
N PHE A 375 -16.90 38.46 8.77
CA PHE A 375 -15.87 38.47 9.79
C PHE A 375 -14.50 38.42 9.10
N GLN A 376 -13.72 39.48 9.25
CA GLN A 376 -12.38 39.56 8.67
C GLN A 376 -11.53 40.58 9.40
N LEU A 377 -10.25 40.25 9.54
CA LEU A 377 -9.21 41.16 9.98
C LEU A 377 -8.84 42.12 8.82
N PRO A 378 -8.79 43.45 9.04
CA PRO A 378 -8.24 44.37 8.04
C PRO A 378 -6.80 43.99 7.68
N GLY A 379 -6.48 43.91 6.38
CA GLY A 379 -5.13 43.55 5.91
C GLY A 379 -4.75 42.06 5.98
N ASP A 380 -5.52 41.20 6.67
CA ASP A 380 -5.27 39.75 6.76
C ASP A 380 -6.20 38.96 5.83
N ALA A 381 -5.63 38.10 5.00
CA ALA A 381 -6.36 37.23 4.08
C ALA A 381 -6.37 35.75 4.51
N ARG A 382 -5.64 35.38 5.59
CA ARG A 382 -5.47 33.98 6.02
C ARG A 382 -6.80 33.29 6.31
N VAL A 383 -7.70 33.99 7.01
CA VAL A 383 -9.04 33.51 7.35
C VAL A 383 -10.05 34.63 7.11
N ARG A 384 -11.08 34.35 6.30
CA ARG A 384 -12.25 35.22 6.13
C ARG A 384 -13.51 34.38 6.23
N ILE A 385 -14.43 34.80 7.08
CA ILE A 385 -15.68 34.08 7.31
C ILE A 385 -16.85 34.98 6.94
N SER A 386 -17.88 34.42 6.32
CA SER A 386 -19.16 35.13 6.18
C SER A 386 -20.31 34.20 6.53
N LEU A 387 -21.26 34.69 7.32
CA LEU A 387 -22.47 33.99 7.69
C LEU A 387 -23.65 34.64 6.99
N ASP A 388 -24.35 33.86 6.16
CA ASP A 388 -25.56 34.29 5.46
C ASP A 388 -26.79 33.74 6.19
N THR A 389 -27.60 34.63 6.77
CA THR A 389 -28.83 34.33 7.51
C THR A 389 -30.07 34.72 6.70
N GLU A 390 -31.25 34.25 7.11
CA GLU A 390 -32.55 34.51 6.45
C GLU A 390 -32.57 34.20 4.94
N LEU A 391 -31.80 33.19 4.52
CA LEU A 391 -31.68 32.85 3.10
C LEU A 391 -33.05 32.49 2.49
N THR A 392 -33.44 33.24 1.47
CA THR A 392 -34.74 33.11 0.82
C THR A 392 -34.56 33.11 -0.69
N MET A 393 -35.21 32.18 -1.37
CA MET A 393 -35.25 32.12 -2.84
C MET A 393 -36.64 32.55 -3.30
N VAL A 394 -36.69 33.43 -4.29
CA VAL A 394 -37.93 34.01 -4.82
C VAL A 394 -37.95 33.85 -6.34
N ARG A 395 -39.12 33.53 -6.90
CA ARG A 395 -39.32 33.49 -8.35
C ARG A 395 -39.34 34.88 -8.97
N GLU A 396 -38.63 35.04 -10.06
CA GLU A 396 -38.61 36.25 -10.92
C GLU A 396 -39.07 35.94 -12.35
N ASP A 397 -39.29 34.66 -12.66
CA ASP A 397 -39.68 34.19 -13.98
C ASP A 397 -41.16 34.46 -14.29
N ASN A 398 -41.53 34.19 -15.55
CA ASN A 398 -42.89 34.30 -16.07
C ASN A 398 -43.41 32.97 -16.68
N LEU A 399 -42.85 31.82 -16.28
CA LEU A 399 -43.07 30.54 -16.96
C LEU A 399 -44.42 29.87 -16.68
N ASP A 400 -45.09 30.29 -15.62
CA ASP A 400 -46.44 29.85 -15.25
C ASP A 400 -47.54 30.82 -15.73
N GLY A 401 -47.19 31.74 -16.63
CA GLY A 401 -48.11 32.73 -17.19
C GLY A 401 -48.35 33.97 -16.33
N ARG A 402 -47.74 34.06 -15.13
CA ARG A 402 -47.78 35.27 -14.29
C ARG A 402 -46.58 36.16 -14.57
N ASP A 403 -46.81 37.38 -15.06
CA ASP A 403 -45.74 38.35 -15.27
C ASP A 403 -45.36 39.03 -13.94
N ARG A 404 -44.29 38.53 -13.31
CA ARG A 404 -43.79 39.03 -12.02
C ARG A 404 -42.96 40.30 -12.14
N THR A 405 -42.14 40.37 -13.18
CA THR A 405 -41.17 41.45 -13.37
C THR A 405 -41.73 42.60 -14.19
N GLY A 406 -42.80 42.41 -14.96
CA GLY A 406 -43.42 43.48 -15.74
C GLY A 406 -42.45 44.11 -16.75
N LYS A 407 -41.61 43.28 -17.39
CA LYS A 407 -40.48 43.68 -18.27
C LYS A 407 -39.35 44.47 -17.58
N ASN A 408 -39.29 44.45 -16.26
CA ASN A 408 -38.17 44.98 -15.50
C ASN A 408 -37.11 43.89 -15.22
N TRP A 409 -35.91 44.29 -14.79
CA TRP A 409 -34.85 43.35 -14.39
C TRP A 409 -35.08 42.68 -13.02
N ARG A 410 -36.04 43.19 -12.23
CA ARG A 410 -36.50 42.63 -10.94
C ARG A 410 -37.99 42.91 -10.72
N ARG A 411 -38.65 42.10 -9.89
CA ARG A 411 -39.99 42.39 -9.36
C ARG A 411 -39.96 43.58 -8.39
N MET A 412 -41.07 44.34 -8.35
CA MET A 412 -41.19 45.59 -7.59
C MET A 412 -42.16 45.50 -6.40
N ASP A 413 -42.86 44.38 -6.25
CA ASP A 413 -43.79 44.08 -5.15
C ASP A 413 -43.10 43.65 -3.85
N ILE A 414 -41.80 43.35 -3.91
CA ILE A 414 -40.96 43.03 -2.75
C ILE A 414 -39.66 43.82 -2.72
N GLY A 415 -39.28 44.29 -1.53
CA GLY A 415 -38.05 45.03 -1.28
C GLY A 415 -37.02 44.18 -0.56
N VAL A 416 -36.69 44.57 0.67
CA VAL A 416 -35.79 43.85 1.59
C VAL A 416 -36.51 43.42 2.87
N ASP A 417 -37.84 43.39 2.81
CA ASP A 417 -38.78 43.15 3.89
C ASP A 417 -39.01 41.65 4.15
N TYR A 418 -37.97 41.00 4.68
CA TYR A 418 -38.08 39.61 5.16
C TYR A 418 -39.19 39.48 6.23
N PRO A 419 -40.05 38.43 6.20
CA PRO A 419 -39.97 37.19 5.44
C PRO A 419 -40.82 37.14 4.15
N PHE A 420 -41.13 38.29 3.56
CA PHE A 420 -41.97 38.43 2.34
C PHE A 420 -43.33 37.74 2.48
N SER A 421 -44.09 38.11 3.51
CA SER A 421 -45.38 37.45 3.82
C SER A 421 -46.48 37.78 2.80
N GLN A 422 -46.28 38.81 1.98
CA GLN A 422 -47.17 39.20 0.88
C GLN A 422 -47.11 38.26 -0.33
N LEU A 423 -46.05 37.45 -0.43
CA LEU A 423 -45.87 36.54 -1.56
C LEU A 423 -46.66 35.24 -1.38
N PRO A 424 -47.21 34.67 -2.47
CA PRO A 424 -47.82 33.36 -2.40
C PRO A 424 -46.77 32.29 -2.08
N PRO A 425 -47.11 31.21 -1.34
CA PRO A 425 -46.15 30.19 -0.91
C PRO A 425 -45.39 29.51 -2.05
N GLU A 426 -45.97 29.45 -3.26
CA GLU A 426 -45.35 28.90 -4.47
C GLU A 426 -44.23 29.76 -5.07
N ASP A 427 -44.18 31.05 -4.70
CA ASP A 427 -43.19 32.01 -5.22
C ASP A 427 -42.01 32.21 -4.28
N VAL A 428 -42.07 31.68 -3.06
CA VAL A 428 -41.07 31.91 -2.01
C VAL A 428 -40.67 30.63 -1.29
N GLU A 429 -39.40 30.26 -1.43
CA GLU A 429 -38.76 29.21 -0.64
C GLU A 429 -37.92 29.85 0.46
N ARG A 430 -38.29 29.61 1.72
CA ARG A 430 -37.52 30.05 2.89
C ARG A 430 -36.59 28.93 3.31
N PHE A 431 -35.29 29.13 3.09
CA PHE A 431 -34.31 28.11 3.40
C PHE A 431 -34.24 27.88 4.92
N PRO A 432 -34.27 26.62 5.40
CA PRO A 432 -34.37 26.32 6.83
C PRO A 432 -33.08 26.59 7.62
N TYR A 433 -31.93 26.70 6.93
CA TYR A 433 -30.62 26.84 7.56
C TYR A 433 -29.95 28.18 7.22
N ALA A 434 -28.90 28.56 7.95
CA ALA A 434 -27.98 29.62 7.56
C ALA A 434 -26.77 29.01 6.82
N VAL A 435 -26.08 29.81 6.00
CA VAL A 435 -24.92 29.36 5.22
C VAL A 435 -23.66 30.06 5.70
N LEU A 436 -22.76 29.31 6.32
CA LEU A 436 -21.42 29.77 6.70
C LEU A 436 -20.43 29.49 5.56
N GLU A 437 -19.73 30.50 5.10
CA GLU A 437 -18.65 30.39 4.10
C GLU A 437 -17.32 30.72 4.78
N VAL A 438 -16.40 29.75 4.80
CA VAL A 438 -15.05 29.91 5.34
C VAL A 438 -14.06 29.93 4.18
N LYS A 439 -13.29 31.01 4.08
CA LYS A 439 -12.24 31.22 3.07
C LYS A 439 -10.90 31.21 3.77
N LEU A 440 -10.07 30.24 3.41
CA LEU A 440 -8.72 30.06 3.92
C LEU A 440 -7.71 30.38 2.83
N GLN A 441 -6.66 31.10 3.19
CA GLN A 441 -5.50 31.35 2.35
C GLN A 441 -4.26 31.02 3.18
N THR A 442 -3.86 29.75 3.20
CA THR A 442 -2.70 29.26 3.95
C THR A 442 -1.46 29.23 3.06
N GLN A 443 -0.29 29.50 3.65
CA GLN A 443 0.99 29.27 2.99
C GLN A 443 1.20 27.78 2.77
N ALA A 444 1.90 27.41 1.70
CA ALA A 444 2.20 26.00 1.41
C ALA A 444 3.00 25.39 2.59
N GLY A 445 2.46 24.32 3.20
CA GLY A 445 3.06 23.65 4.35
C GLY A 445 2.56 24.12 5.73
N GLN A 446 1.75 25.19 5.79
CA GLN A 446 1.14 25.66 7.05
C GLN A 446 -0.30 25.17 7.20
N GLU A 447 -0.64 24.69 8.40
CA GLU A 447 -2.01 24.32 8.75
C GLU A 447 -2.88 25.56 9.07
N PRO A 448 -4.20 25.52 8.82
CA PRO A 448 -5.11 26.57 9.25
C PRO A 448 -5.16 26.66 10.79
N PRO A 449 -5.51 27.84 11.35
CA PRO A 449 -5.59 28.02 12.81
C PRO A 449 -6.46 26.96 13.49
N GLN A 450 -6.02 26.49 14.66
CA GLN A 450 -6.66 25.38 15.37
C GLN A 450 -8.15 25.61 15.63
N TRP A 451 -8.54 26.82 16.06
CA TRP A 451 -9.94 27.17 16.31
C TRP A 451 -10.85 27.02 15.08
N ILE A 452 -10.32 27.18 13.85
CA ILE A 452 -11.07 26.93 12.62
C ILE A 452 -11.28 25.43 12.42
N ARG A 453 -10.25 24.62 12.67
CA ARG A 453 -10.36 23.16 12.55
C ARG A 453 -11.41 22.65 13.52
N ASP A 454 -11.34 23.10 14.76
CA ASP A 454 -12.30 22.74 15.82
C ASP A 454 -13.71 23.23 15.46
N LEU A 455 -13.85 24.46 14.96
CA LEU A 455 -15.13 24.99 14.50
C LEU A 455 -15.74 24.14 13.37
N THR A 456 -14.94 23.76 12.37
CA THR A 456 -15.40 22.96 11.23
C THR A 456 -15.72 21.51 11.58
N ALA A 457 -15.14 20.98 12.66
CA ALA A 457 -15.41 19.65 13.20
C ALA A 457 -16.56 19.66 14.24
N SER A 458 -16.95 20.83 14.74
CA SER A 458 -17.94 20.98 15.79
C SER A 458 -19.36 20.56 15.38
N HIS A 459 -20.22 20.42 16.39
CA HIS A 459 -21.64 20.15 16.23
C HIS A 459 -22.44 21.34 15.66
N LEU A 460 -21.84 22.53 15.61
CA LEU A 460 -22.50 23.77 15.19
C LEU A 460 -22.76 23.83 13.68
N VAL A 461 -21.93 23.13 12.90
CA VAL A 461 -21.90 23.24 11.43
C VAL A 461 -22.03 21.89 10.74
N GLU A 462 -22.64 21.88 9.56
CA GLU A 462 -22.69 20.73 8.66
C GLU A 462 -22.03 21.06 7.32
N ALA A 463 -21.04 20.27 6.92
CA ALA A 463 -20.27 20.53 5.72
C ALA A 463 -21.10 20.21 4.46
N VAL A 464 -21.38 21.24 3.65
CA VAL A 464 -22.06 21.09 2.35
C VAL A 464 -21.17 21.68 1.25
N PRO A 465 -20.23 20.88 0.74
CA PRO A 465 -19.20 21.39 -0.17
C PRO A 465 -19.82 21.94 -1.45
N LYS A 466 -19.33 23.11 -1.87
CA LYS A 466 -19.72 23.78 -3.12
C LYS A 466 -21.22 24.10 -3.24
N PHE A 467 -21.95 24.18 -2.13
CA PHE A 467 -23.34 24.66 -2.11
C PHE A 467 -23.53 25.96 -2.91
N SER A 468 -24.60 26.04 -3.69
CA SER A 468 -24.90 27.21 -4.52
C SER A 468 -26.34 27.65 -4.34
N LYS A 469 -26.53 28.92 -3.96
CA LYS A 469 -27.85 29.56 -3.83
C LYS A 469 -28.65 29.51 -5.13
N PHE A 470 -27.98 29.69 -6.26
CA PHE A 470 -28.58 29.61 -7.59
C PHE A 470 -29.07 28.20 -7.92
N ILE A 471 -28.19 27.20 -7.76
CA ILE A 471 -28.53 25.81 -8.08
C ILE A 471 -29.66 25.33 -7.18
N HIS A 472 -29.59 25.63 -5.88
CA HIS A 472 -30.65 25.24 -4.96
C HIS A 472 -31.98 25.93 -5.28
N GLY A 473 -32.00 27.25 -5.41
CA GLY A 473 -33.23 27.98 -5.72
C GLY A 473 -33.85 27.58 -7.06
N THR A 474 -33.05 27.40 -8.11
CA THR A 474 -33.59 26.94 -9.40
C THR A 474 -34.11 25.49 -9.32
N ALA A 475 -33.42 24.59 -8.61
CA ALA A 475 -33.87 23.21 -8.45
C ALA A 475 -35.15 23.09 -7.60
N THR A 476 -35.31 23.92 -6.57
CA THR A 476 -36.51 23.91 -5.70
C THR A 476 -37.70 24.59 -6.38
N MET A 477 -37.50 25.76 -7.00
CA MET A 477 -38.59 26.55 -7.56
C MET A 477 -39.13 26.02 -8.89
N PHE A 478 -38.36 25.19 -9.62
CA PHE A 478 -38.75 24.63 -10.92
C PHE A 478 -38.69 23.10 -10.94
N PRO A 479 -39.47 22.40 -10.08
CA PRO A 479 -39.38 20.96 -9.94
C PRO A 479 -39.80 20.20 -11.22
N ASP A 480 -40.69 20.74 -12.05
CA ASP A 480 -41.20 20.07 -13.25
C ASP A 480 -40.22 20.12 -14.43
N ARG A 481 -39.32 21.11 -14.46
CA ARG A 481 -38.37 21.34 -15.56
C ARG A 481 -36.96 20.85 -15.25
N ILE A 482 -36.61 20.79 -13.97
CA ILE A 482 -35.27 20.37 -13.52
C ILE A 482 -35.27 18.88 -13.16
N HIS A 483 -34.64 18.08 -14.01
CA HIS A 483 -34.48 16.63 -13.82
C HIS A 483 -33.17 16.23 -13.13
N LEU A 484 -32.12 17.04 -13.24
CA LEU A 484 -30.83 16.82 -12.57
C LEU A 484 -30.73 17.70 -11.32
N LEU A 485 -30.69 17.05 -10.15
CA LEU A 485 -30.67 17.69 -8.83
C LEU A 485 -29.26 17.66 -8.21
N PRO A 486 -28.90 18.62 -7.35
CA PRO A 486 -27.67 18.57 -6.59
C PRO A 486 -27.73 17.52 -5.47
N PHE A 487 -26.56 17.00 -5.07
CA PHE A 487 -26.44 15.95 -4.05
C PHE A 487 -27.00 16.30 -2.66
N TRP A 488 -27.09 17.59 -2.31
CA TRP A 488 -27.62 18.03 -1.02
C TRP A 488 -29.15 18.12 -1.01
N MET A 489 -29.82 18.00 -2.15
CA MET A 489 -31.28 18.12 -2.22
C MET A 489 -32.02 17.09 -1.34
N PRO A 490 -31.62 15.80 -1.29
CA PRO A 490 -32.22 14.82 -0.39
C PRO A 490 -31.92 15.08 1.10
N GLN A 491 -30.92 15.89 1.42
CA GLN A 491 -30.58 16.26 2.81
C GLN A 491 -31.51 17.33 3.37
N MET A 492 -32.34 17.97 2.53
CA MET A 492 -33.24 19.04 2.94
C MET A 492 -34.30 18.60 3.97
N ASP A 493 -34.73 17.34 3.92
CA ASP A 493 -35.71 16.77 4.86
C ASP A 493 -35.10 16.24 6.16
N VAL A 494 -33.77 16.32 6.30
CA VAL A 494 -33.02 15.79 7.44
C VAL A 494 -32.66 16.92 8.40
N ASP A 495 -32.94 16.71 9.70
CA ASP A 495 -32.48 17.61 10.76
C ASP A 495 -30.95 17.48 10.96
N ILE A 496 -30.24 18.60 10.74
CA ILE A 496 -28.77 18.69 10.77
C ILE A 496 -28.18 18.82 12.19
N ARG A 497 -29.02 18.86 13.23
CA ARG A 497 -28.54 19.01 14.61
C ARG A 497 -27.80 17.76 15.08
N LYS A 498 -26.57 17.96 15.56
CA LYS A 498 -25.68 16.91 16.08
C LYS A 498 -25.60 16.98 17.61
N PRO A 499 -25.42 15.86 18.31
CA PRO A 499 -25.10 15.90 19.74
C PRO A 499 -23.75 16.58 19.97
N ILE A 500 -23.58 17.20 21.14
CA ILE A 500 -22.32 17.85 21.53
C ILE A 500 -21.28 16.75 21.78
N THR A 501 -20.34 16.57 20.86
CA THR A 501 -19.30 15.52 20.92
C THR A 501 -17.95 16.01 21.47
N HIS A 502 -17.69 17.32 21.41
CA HIS A 502 -16.46 17.97 21.89
C HIS A 502 -16.81 19.20 22.73
N ARG A 503 -16.01 19.50 23.77
CA ARG A 503 -16.07 20.76 24.54
C ARG A 503 -15.56 21.92 23.69
N PHE A 504 -16.36 22.35 22.73
CA PHE A 504 -16.08 23.49 21.87
C PHE A 504 -17.30 24.41 21.94
N GLY A 505 -17.14 25.58 22.57
CA GLY A 505 -18.22 26.52 22.87
C GLY A 505 -17.75 27.66 23.79
N ILE A 506 -18.68 28.53 24.19
CA ILE A 506 -18.41 29.62 25.14
C ILE A 506 -18.54 29.06 26.57
N GLU A 507 -17.41 28.88 27.26
CA GLU A 507 -17.37 28.49 28.68
C GLU A 507 -17.12 29.71 29.57
N ARG A 508 -17.77 29.76 30.74
CA ARG A 508 -17.45 30.72 31.79
C ARG A 508 -16.13 30.31 32.46
N PRO A 509 -15.14 31.21 32.59
CA PRO A 509 -14.03 30.98 33.51
C PRO A 509 -14.61 30.83 34.93
N ASN A 510 -14.35 29.70 35.59
CA ASN A 510 -14.79 29.36 36.96
C ASN A 510 -16.28 29.01 37.17
N THR A 511 -16.58 27.72 37.01
CA THR A 511 -17.46 27.00 37.95
C THR A 511 -17.00 25.55 38.02
N ALA A 512 -16.14 25.24 38.99
CA ALA A 512 -15.77 23.87 39.30
C ALA A 512 -17.05 23.07 39.63
N PRO A 513 -17.31 21.90 39.00
CA PRO A 513 -18.41 21.07 39.44
C PRO A 513 -18.04 20.49 40.81
N SER A 514 -18.82 20.84 41.84
CA SER A 514 -18.80 20.15 43.11
C SER A 514 -19.14 18.67 42.87
N VAL A 515 -18.10 17.84 42.95
CA VAL A 515 -18.26 16.38 43.01
C VAL A 515 -18.89 16.06 44.36
N SER A 516 -20.19 15.81 44.34
CA SER A 516 -20.88 15.17 45.45
C SER A 516 -20.51 13.70 45.45
N THR A 517 -19.85 13.29 46.52
CA THR A 517 -19.44 11.94 46.89
C THR A 517 -20.64 11.04 47.14
N SER A 518 -20.80 9.99 46.34
CA SER A 518 -21.33 8.67 46.75
C SER A 518 -21.45 7.79 45.51
N ASP A 519 -20.50 6.87 45.34
CA ASP A 519 -20.72 5.46 45.00
C ASP A 519 -19.40 4.89 44.48
N ASP A 520 -18.67 4.30 45.42
CA ASP A 520 -17.59 3.35 45.17
C ASP A 520 -18.21 1.94 45.28
N PRO A 521 -17.73 0.95 44.52
CA PRO A 521 -16.86 -0.02 45.19
C PRO A 521 -15.68 -0.49 44.33
N MET A 522 -14.47 -0.29 44.88
CA MET A 522 -13.57 -1.34 45.41
C MET A 522 -13.34 -2.60 44.56
N ASP A 523 -12.10 -2.76 44.07
CA ASP A 523 -11.14 -3.82 44.46
C ASP A 523 -9.83 -3.62 43.63
N THR A 524 -8.69 -3.21 44.22
CA THR A 524 -7.58 -4.03 44.80
C THR A 524 -7.07 -5.11 43.84
N ASP A 525 -5.81 -5.15 43.37
CA ASP A 525 -4.48 -5.14 44.01
C ASP A 525 -3.43 -4.89 42.88
N SER A 526 -2.16 -4.49 43.04
CA SER A 526 -1.21 -4.47 44.15
C SER A 526 -0.02 -3.54 43.81
N GLU A 527 0.51 -2.87 44.84
CA GLU A 527 1.82 -2.18 44.99
C GLU A 527 3.03 -3.04 44.51
N ARG A 528 4.23 -2.52 44.20
CA ARG A 528 5.21 -1.84 45.08
C ARG A 528 6.46 -1.41 44.28
N GLU A 529 6.92 -0.16 44.42
CA GLU A 529 8.16 0.30 45.12
C GLU A 529 9.48 -0.09 44.39
N ASP A 530 10.55 0.71 44.24
CA ASP A 530 11.01 2.03 44.71
C ASP A 530 12.24 2.38 43.82
N ASN A 531 12.49 3.60 43.33
CA ASN A 531 12.93 4.86 43.97
C ASN A 531 14.47 5.06 43.88
N ASP A 532 14.86 6.35 43.82
CA ASP A 532 16.20 6.97 43.92
C ASP A 532 16.98 7.24 42.60
N GLU A 533 17.61 8.40 42.37
CA GLU A 533 17.63 9.75 42.97
C GLU A 533 18.39 10.69 41.99
N ASN A 534 18.26 12.01 42.18
CA ASN A 534 18.84 13.08 41.37
C ASN A 534 20.37 13.28 41.58
N GLU A 535 21.09 13.79 40.57
CA GLU A 535 21.71 15.15 40.54
C GLU A 535 22.87 15.35 39.52
N THR A 536 22.63 16.31 38.61
CA THR A 536 23.48 17.41 38.05
C THR A 536 24.94 17.26 37.52
N VAL A 537 25.09 17.67 36.24
CA VAL A 537 25.96 18.75 35.68
C VAL A 537 27.47 18.48 35.40
N THR A 538 27.87 18.38 34.12
CA THR A 538 28.61 19.39 33.29
C THR A 538 29.25 18.79 32.01
N GLY A 539 29.17 19.53 30.88
CA GLY A 539 30.33 19.79 29.99
C GLY A 539 30.51 19.03 28.66
N GLN A 540 30.27 19.76 27.54
CA GLN A 540 30.97 19.72 26.23
C GLN A 540 30.90 18.41 25.38
N THR A 541 30.83 18.35 24.05
CA THR A 541 30.93 19.26 22.90
C THR A 541 30.52 18.43 21.67
N THR A 542 29.70 18.94 20.76
CA THR A 542 29.38 18.30 19.45
C THR A 542 30.22 18.91 18.32
N PRO A 543 30.82 18.10 17.42
CA PRO A 543 31.53 18.63 16.27
C PRO A 543 30.58 18.94 15.11
N LYS A 544 30.76 20.14 14.56
CA LYS A 544 30.25 20.63 13.28
C LYS A 544 31.08 20.06 12.12
N ASN A 545 30.44 20.09 10.94
CA ASN A 545 30.96 20.02 9.57
C ASN A 545 30.99 18.63 8.94
N PHE A 546 29.99 18.35 8.11
CA PHE A 546 30.09 17.93 6.70
C PHE A 546 28.65 17.75 6.19
N ILE A 547 28.16 18.71 5.39
CA ILE A 547 27.08 18.66 4.37
C ILE A 547 26.75 20.14 4.10
N GLU A 548 27.49 20.77 3.18
CA GLU A 548 27.18 22.13 2.72
C GLU A 548 27.04 22.24 1.19
N ASP A 549 27.08 21.13 0.44
CA ASP A 549 27.27 21.21 -1.03
C ASP A 549 26.12 20.64 -1.91
N GLU A 550 25.08 20.02 -1.35
CA GLU A 550 23.94 19.53 -2.17
C GLU A 550 22.80 20.55 -2.32
N GLY A 551 22.59 21.42 -1.33
CA GLY A 551 21.49 22.39 -1.33
C GLY A 551 21.67 23.51 -2.35
N GLN A 552 22.91 23.96 -2.58
CA GLN A 552 23.21 25.03 -3.52
C GLN A 552 23.18 24.56 -4.99
N ARG A 553 23.42 23.28 -5.26
CA ARG A 553 23.30 22.69 -6.61
C ARG A 553 21.85 22.64 -7.09
N ARG A 554 20.93 22.17 -6.23
CA ARG A 554 19.48 22.08 -6.57
C ARG A 554 18.83 23.44 -6.82
N LEU A 555 19.34 24.51 -6.20
CA LEU A 555 18.84 25.87 -6.38
C LEU A 555 19.25 26.48 -7.73
N ARG A 556 20.45 26.17 -8.25
CA ARG A 556 20.90 26.63 -9.57
C ARG A 556 20.20 25.91 -10.71
N ASP A 557 19.98 24.60 -10.58
CA ASP A 557 19.27 23.81 -11.59
C ASP A 557 17.80 24.25 -11.72
N ALA A 558 17.16 24.63 -10.62
CA ALA A 558 15.80 25.19 -10.61
C ALA A 558 15.74 26.58 -11.27
N GLN A 559 16.77 27.43 -11.10
CA GLN A 559 16.83 28.74 -11.74
C GLN A 559 17.10 28.64 -13.24
N GLN A 560 17.95 27.71 -13.69
CA GLN A 560 18.17 27.51 -15.13
C GLN A 560 16.95 26.96 -15.86
N ALA A 561 16.13 26.13 -15.21
CA ALA A 561 14.87 25.65 -15.79
C ALA A 561 13.83 26.78 -15.96
N ILE A 562 13.81 27.74 -15.05
CA ILE A 562 12.91 28.91 -15.10
C ILE A 562 13.33 29.88 -16.21
N ASP A 563 14.63 30.19 -16.34
CA ASP A 563 15.15 31.07 -17.41
C ASP A 563 14.94 30.48 -18.80
N THR A 564 14.95 29.15 -18.93
CA THR A 564 14.69 28.47 -20.20
C THR A 564 13.20 28.55 -20.58
N TYR A 565 12.30 28.43 -19.58
CA TYR A 565 10.85 28.55 -19.79
C TYR A 565 10.40 29.99 -20.09
N GLU A 566 11.06 31.01 -19.51
CA GLU A 566 10.78 32.41 -19.82
C GLU A 566 11.27 32.81 -21.22
N ARG A 567 12.41 32.27 -21.69
CA ARG A 567 12.91 32.51 -23.05
C ARG A 567 12.01 31.92 -24.14
N ASP A 568 11.41 30.76 -23.89
CA ASP A 568 10.45 30.14 -24.81
C ASP A 568 9.12 30.91 -24.87
N ARG A 569 8.70 31.55 -23.76
CA ARG A 569 7.49 32.40 -23.73
C ARG A 569 7.64 33.73 -24.48
N THR A 570 8.86 34.27 -24.58
CA THR A 570 9.12 35.52 -25.32
C THR A 570 9.26 35.35 -26.83
N ARG A 571 9.08 34.14 -27.37
CA ARG A 571 9.29 33.85 -28.81
C ARG A 571 8.00 33.69 -29.64
N GLU A 572 6.83 33.82 -29.04
CA GLU A 572 5.52 33.64 -29.72
C GLU A 572 4.62 34.90 -29.75
N ASP A 573 5.09 36.06 -29.25
CA ASP A 573 4.24 37.25 -29.04
C ASP A 573 4.39 38.36 -30.11
N ASP A 574 4.86 38.03 -31.32
CA ASP A 574 5.00 39.01 -32.41
C ASP A 574 4.35 38.48 -33.70
N ASP A 575 3.02 38.38 -33.67
CA ASP A 575 2.15 38.53 -34.85
C ASP A 575 0.68 38.30 -34.43
N THR A 576 -0.12 39.36 -34.28
CA THR A 576 -1.56 39.30 -34.58
C THR A 576 -2.23 40.67 -34.66
N GLU A 577 -2.94 40.88 -35.77
CA GLU A 577 -3.73 42.06 -36.08
C GLU A 577 -4.99 42.21 -35.18
N PRO A 578 -5.50 43.44 -34.97
CA PRO A 578 -6.59 43.68 -34.04
C PRO A 578 -7.95 43.49 -34.71
N ASN A 579 -8.52 42.27 -34.69
CA ASN A 579 -9.98 42.02 -34.77
C ASN A 579 -10.45 40.54 -34.72
N GLU A 580 -9.64 39.56 -34.33
CA GLU A 580 -10.14 38.19 -34.12
C GLU A 580 -10.37 37.85 -32.63
N LEU A 581 -11.50 37.19 -32.36
CA LEU A 581 -11.88 36.67 -31.04
C LEU A 581 -10.90 35.56 -30.58
N ASP A 582 -10.56 35.58 -29.31
CA ASP A 582 -9.62 34.67 -28.62
C ASP A 582 -10.06 33.18 -28.78
N TYR A 583 -9.10 32.25 -28.79
CA TYR A 583 -9.33 30.80 -28.69
C TYR A 583 -10.29 30.42 -27.53
N GLU A 584 -10.15 31.07 -26.37
CA GLU A 584 -11.05 30.91 -25.22
C GLU A 584 -12.49 31.35 -25.53
N GLU A 585 -12.66 32.42 -26.33
CA GLU A 585 -13.96 32.91 -26.77
C GLU A 585 -14.63 31.95 -27.78
N ARG A 586 -13.85 31.32 -28.65
CA ARG A 586 -14.32 30.30 -29.61
C ARG A 586 -14.81 29.03 -28.90
N VAL A 587 -14.08 28.57 -27.88
CA VAL A 587 -14.47 27.38 -27.09
C VAL A 587 -15.73 27.66 -26.24
N ALA A 588 -15.86 28.86 -25.66
CA ALA A 588 -17.06 29.26 -24.90
C ALA A 588 -18.30 29.57 -25.76
N ALA A 589 -18.12 29.82 -27.07
CA ALA A 589 -19.19 30.05 -28.04
C ALA A 589 -19.75 28.76 -28.66
N MET A 590 -19.05 27.62 -28.53
CA MET A 590 -19.57 26.34 -29.00
C MET A 590 -20.80 25.92 -28.17
N PRO A 591 -21.85 25.33 -28.78
CA PRO A 591 -22.91 24.67 -28.03
C PRO A 591 -22.28 23.60 -27.13
N LEU A 592 -22.56 23.65 -25.82
CA LEU A 592 -22.17 22.57 -24.91
C LEU A 592 -22.69 21.26 -25.48
N SER A 593 -21.82 20.28 -25.68
CA SER A 593 -22.22 18.97 -26.21
C SER A 593 -23.34 18.40 -25.33
N GLN A 594 -24.47 18.07 -25.97
CA GLN A 594 -25.60 17.40 -25.33
C GLN A 594 -25.31 15.91 -25.10
N ASP A 595 -24.08 15.55 -24.73
CA ASP A 595 -23.78 14.15 -24.44
C ASP A 595 -24.30 13.81 -23.03
N PRO A 596 -25.32 12.95 -22.86
CA PRO A 596 -26.01 12.79 -21.58
C PRO A 596 -25.22 12.02 -20.53
N ASP A 597 -24.13 11.33 -20.90
CA ASP A 597 -23.63 10.16 -20.16
C ASP A 597 -22.21 10.28 -19.56
N ASP A 598 -21.65 11.49 -19.43
CA ASP A 598 -20.24 11.67 -19.06
C ASP A 598 -19.92 11.90 -17.57
N TYR A 599 -20.88 11.66 -16.67
CA TYR A 599 -20.66 11.81 -15.22
C TYR A 599 -21.14 10.57 -14.44
N PRO A 600 -20.53 10.24 -13.28
CA PRO A 600 -21.01 9.17 -12.42
C PRO A 600 -22.38 9.56 -11.86
N ILE A 601 -23.43 9.11 -12.55
CA ILE A 601 -24.81 9.16 -12.09
C ILE A 601 -24.93 8.10 -10.98
N TYR A 602 -25.45 8.50 -9.83
CA TYR A 602 -25.87 7.55 -8.81
C TYR A 602 -27.14 6.85 -9.35
N ASP A 603 -26.95 5.77 -10.10
CA ASP A 603 -28.04 4.93 -10.56
C ASP A 603 -28.59 4.15 -9.36
N SER A 604 -29.86 4.36 -9.06
CA SER A 604 -30.66 3.31 -8.43
C SER A 604 -30.87 2.22 -9.48
N GLU A 605 -29.88 1.34 -9.64
CA GLU A 605 -29.83 0.27 -10.64
C GLU A 605 -31.08 -0.63 -10.66
N GLU A 606 -31.93 -0.59 -9.62
CA GLU A 606 -33.16 -1.39 -9.52
C GLU A 606 -34.36 -0.87 -10.33
N GLU A 607 -34.48 0.44 -10.61
CA GLU A 607 -35.66 0.99 -11.34
C GLU A 607 -35.45 1.03 -12.86
N ASP A 608 -34.22 1.29 -13.34
CA ASP A 608 -33.88 1.35 -14.76
C ASP A 608 -34.04 -0.02 -15.47
N GLU A 609 -33.87 -1.12 -14.75
CA GLU A 609 -34.04 -2.47 -15.28
C GLU A 609 -35.53 -2.84 -15.46
N ALA A 610 -36.41 -2.31 -14.59
CA ALA A 610 -37.85 -2.49 -14.66
C ALA A 610 -38.45 -1.68 -15.83
N ASP A 611 -38.03 -0.43 -15.99
CA ASP A 611 -38.51 0.43 -17.08
C ASP A 611 -37.98 -0.02 -18.45
N ARG A 612 -36.73 -0.50 -18.52
CA ARG A 612 -36.18 -1.12 -19.74
C ARG A 612 -36.85 -2.46 -20.07
N MET A 613 -37.34 -3.20 -19.07
CA MET A 613 -38.16 -4.42 -19.26
C MET A 613 -39.54 -4.10 -19.79
N ILE A 614 -40.16 -3.00 -19.33
CA ILE A 614 -41.44 -2.51 -19.83
C ILE A 614 -41.27 -2.04 -21.29
N ALA A 615 -40.23 -1.26 -21.59
CA ALA A 615 -39.91 -0.83 -22.95
C ALA A 615 -39.55 -2.00 -23.89
N ALA A 616 -38.87 -3.05 -23.40
CA ALA A 616 -38.57 -4.26 -24.16
C ALA A 616 -39.82 -5.14 -24.37
N ARG A 617 -40.78 -5.09 -23.44
CA ARG A 617 -42.09 -5.77 -23.53
C ARG A 617 -43.00 -5.09 -24.55
N GLU A 618 -42.92 -3.76 -24.69
CA GLU A 618 -43.64 -2.99 -25.70
C GLU A 618 -43.11 -3.21 -27.13
N ARG A 619 -41.80 -3.42 -27.32
CA ARG A 619 -41.19 -3.68 -28.64
C ARG A 619 -41.35 -5.12 -29.14
N GLY A 620 -41.49 -6.10 -28.24
CA GLY A 620 -41.74 -7.52 -28.56
C GLY A 620 -40.62 -8.24 -29.33
N GLY A 621 -40.68 -9.59 -29.38
CA GLY A 621 -39.80 -10.42 -30.23
C GLY A 621 -38.47 -10.88 -29.62
N TRP A 622 -37.44 -11.02 -30.47
CA TRP A 622 -36.13 -11.63 -30.14
C TRP A 622 -35.35 -10.85 -29.08
N VAL A 623 -35.51 -9.51 -29.05
CA VAL A 623 -34.85 -8.62 -28.08
C VAL A 623 -35.32 -8.88 -26.65
N TYR A 624 -36.61 -9.15 -26.45
CA TYR A 624 -37.19 -9.47 -25.14
C TYR A 624 -36.72 -10.84 -24.63
N ARG A 625 -36.67 -11.85 -25.51
CA ARG A 625 -36.20 -13.21 -25.16
C ARG A 625 -34.71 -13.23 -24.83
N TRP A 626 -33.89 -12.50 -25.59
CA TRP A 626 -32.46 -12.34 -25.32
C TRP A 626 -32.20 -11.66 -23.97
N ARG A 627 -33.02 -10.66 -23.60
CA ARG A 627 -32.93 -9.97 -22.31
C ARG A 627 -33.36 -10.84 -21.13
N ILE A 628 -34.39 -11.68 -21.29
CA ILE A 628 -34.76 -12.69 -20.27
C ILE A 628 -33.62 -13.69 -20.06
N PHE A 629 -32.98 -14.13 -21.14
CA PHE A 629 -31.84 -15.02 -21.06
C PHE A 629 -30.67 -14.38 -20.30
N GLN A 630 -30.34 -13.12 -20.59
CA GLN A 630 -29.32 -12.37 -19.84
C GLN A 630 -29.64 -12.24 -18.34
N LYS A 631 -30.92 -12.04 -17.98
CA LYS A 631 -31.38 -12.00 -16.58
C LYS A 631 -31.25 -13.35 -15.88
N HIS A 632 -31.53 -14.47 -16.55
CA HIS A 632 -31.35 -15.79 -15.96
C HIS A 632 -29.87 -16.17 -15.83
N VAL A 633 -29.03 -15.71 -16.75
CA VAL A 633 -27.57 -15.87 -16.67
C VAL A 633 -26.99 -15.03 -15.51
N SER A 634 -27.45 -13.79 -15.30
CA SER A 634 -26.98 -12.95 -14.18
C SER A 634 -27.42 -13.49 -12.82
N ILE A 635 -28.67 -13.97 -12.70
CA ILE A 635 -29.16 -14.61 -11.47
C ILE A 635 -28.40 -15.92 -11.19
N ALA A 636 -28.16 -16.73 -12.21
CA ALA A 636 -27.38 -17.97 -12.05
C ALA A 636 -25.93 -17.68 -11.63
N THR A 637 -25.30 -16.65 -12.20
CA THR A 637 -23.95 -16.23 -11.80
C THR A 637 -23.92 -15.65 -10.39
N ASP A 638 -24.92 -14.88 -9.95
CA ASP A 638 -25.01 -14.38 -8.58
C ASP A 638 -25.29 -15.47 -7.54
N TYR A 639 -26.05 -16.51 -7.89
CA TYR A 639 -26.22 -17.71 -7.05
C TYR A 639 -24.91 -18.51 -6.93
N LEU A 640 -24.17 -18.64 -8.03
CA LEU A 640 -22.88 -19.34 -8.04
C LEU A 640 -21.79 -18.53 -7.30
N LEU A 641 -21.78 -17.21 -7.46
CA LEU A 641 -20.91 -16.26 -6.77
C LEU A 641 -21.24 -16.13 -5.28
N SER A 642 -22.51 -16.23 -4.87
CA SER A 642 -22.90 -16.22 -3.46
C SER A 642 -22.59 -17.56 -2.76
N GLY A 643 -22.66 -18.67 -3.49
CA GLY A 643 -22.14 -19.97 -3.05
C GLY A 643 -20.62 -19.94 -2.83
N LEU A 644 -19.87 -19.38 -3.78
CA LEU A 644 -18.41 -19.21 -3.68
C LEU A 644 -18.00 -18.18 -2.61
N LYS A 645 -18.77 -17.10 -2.41
CA LYS A 645 -18.57 -16.12 -1.32
C LYS A 645 -18.79 -16.72 0.07
N LYS A 646 -19.65 -17.73 0.21
CA LYS A 646 -19.83 -18.46 1.47
C LYS A 646 -18.68 -19.43 1.76
N ALA A 647 -17.95 -19.87 0.73
CA ALA A 647 -16.84 -20.82 0.85
C ALA A 647 -15.47 -20.14 0.99
N SER A 648 -15.32 -18.87 0.61
CA SER A 648 -14.10 -18.09 0.82
C SER A 648 -14.10 -17.46 2.23
N PRO A 649 -13.04 -17.62 3.03
CA PRO A 649 -12.91 -16.91 4.30
C PRO A 649 -12.71 -15.42 3.99
N THR A 650 -13.81 -14.68 3.94
CA THR A 650 -13.76 -13.22 3.90
C THR A 650 -12.98 -12.73 5.14
N PRO A 651 -12.02 -11.80 5.00
CA PRO A 651 -11.55 -11.07 6.17
C PRO A 651 -12.78 -10.40 6.77
N LYS A 652 -13.17 -10.85 7.96
CA LYS A 652 -14.08 -10.04 8.79
C LYS A 652 -13.43 -8.66 8.86
N PRO A 653 -14.17 -7.55 8.69
CA PRO A 653 -13.61 -6.23 8.93
C PRO A 653 -12.88 -6.32 10.27
N THR A 654 -11.61 -5.94 10.28
CA THR A 654 -10.78 -5.98 11.48
C THR A 654 -11.62 -5.41 12.61
N ALA A 655 -11.94 -6.22 13.61
CA ALA A 655 -12.49 -5.69 14.83
C ALA A 655 -11.40 -4.74 15.33
N MET A 656 -11.60 -3.44 15.11
CA MET A 656 -10.75 -2.41 15.68
C MET A 656 -10.59 -2.80 17.15
N PRO A 657 -9.35 -2.97 17.64
CA PRO A 657 -9.15 -3.34 19.03
C PRO A 657 -9.92 -2.32 19.87
N SER A 658 -10.85 -2.82 20.68
CA SER A 658 -11.39 -2.05 21.78
C SER A 658 -10.20 -1.68 22.66
N ASN A 659 -9.83 -0.40 22.66
CA ASN A 659 -8.73 0.22 23.39
C ASN A 659 -7.33 0.10 22.77
N VAL A 660 -6.90 1.20 22.14
CA VAL A 660 -5.73 1.94 22.61
C VAL A 660 -6.18 3.39 22.83
N GLY A 661 -5.97 3.90 24.05
CA GLY A 661 -6.72 4.98 24.70
C GLY A 661 -6.78 6.33 23.99
N GLY A 662 -7.97 6.93 24.07
CA GLY A 662 -8.29 8.28 23.63
C GLY A 662 -9.80 8.52 23.68
N LEU A 663 -10.35 8.55 24.90
CA LEU A 663 -11.72 8.88 25.32
C LEU A 663 -12.87 8.58 24.34
N ARG A 664 -13.52 7.43 24.58
CA ARG A 664 -14.87 7.10 24.13
C ARG A 664 -15.88 7.76 25.08
N ALA A 665 -16.45 8.90 24.71
CA ALA A 665 -17.69 9.39 25.31
C ALA A 665 -18.88 8.70 24.62
N LEU A 666 -19.82 8.23 25.43
CA LEU A 666 -20.93 7.33 25.10
C LEU A 666 -21.76 7.68 23.84
N GLY A 667 -21.95 6.68 22.98
CA GLY A 667 -23.14 6.49 22.16
C GLY A 667 -23.26 7.31 20.87
N GLY A 668 -22.82 6.74 19.75
CA GLY A 668 -23.16 7.24 18.42
C GLY A 668 -22.69 6.30 17.31
N ASP A 669 -23.61 5.46 16.79
CA ASP A 669 -23.40 4.76 15.53
C ASP A 669 -23.16 5.78 14.41
N VAL A 670 -22.08 5.62 13.66
CA VAL A 670 -21.86 6.37 12.42
C VAL A 670 -22.87 5.86 11.39
N GLN A 671 -24.05 6.48 11.34
CA GLN A 671 -25.07 6.20 10.34
C GLN A 671 -24.58 6.69 8.97
N ALA A 672 -24.01 5.81 8.15
CA ALA A 672 -23.87 6.04 6.71
C ALA A 672 -25.26 6.05 6.07
N ARG A 673 -25.91 7.23 6.03
CA ARG A 673 -27.25 7.39 5.44
C ARG A 673 -27.13 7.39 3.91
N ARG A 674 -27.67 6.35 3.26
CA ARG A 674 -27.84 6.31 1.80
C ARG A 674 -28.98 7.26 1.40
N PHE A 675 -28.70 8.20 0.50
CA PHE A 675 -29.69 9.13 -0.05
C PHE A 675 -30.35 8.52 -1.29
N ARG A 676 -31.68 8.66 -1.43
CA ARG A 676 -32.47 8.19 -2.58
C ARG A 676 -33.06 9.39 -3.32
N ALA A 677 -32.98 9.40 -4.65
CA ALA A 677 -33.58 10.46 -5.48
C ALA A 677 -35.11 10.34 -5.52
N PRO A 678 -35.85 11.46 -5.63
CA PRO A 678 -37.28 11.44 -5.96
C PRO A 678 -37.52 10.76 -7.32
N LYS A 679 -38.67 10.08 -7.48
CA LYS A 679 -39.01 9.33 -8.70
C LYS A 679 -38.88 10.20 -9.96
N GLY A 680 -38.16 9.71 -10.97
CA GLY A 680 -37.93 10.40 -12.25
C GLY A 680 -36.85 11.49 -12.24
N LYS A 681 -36.10 11.69 -11.14
CA LYS A 681 -35.01 12.67 -11.04
C LYS A 681 -33.65 12.00 -10.79
N ARG A 682 -32.59 12.59 -11.33
CA ARG A 682 -31.19 12.13 -11.18
C ARG A 682 -30.42 13.04 -10.23
N ILE A 683 -29.49 12.48 -9.45
CA ILE A 683 -28.64 13.25 -8.52
C ILE A 683 -27.24 13.37 -9.08
N HIS A 684 -26.74 14.61 -9.17
CA HIS A 684 -25.35 14.90 -9.52
C HIS A 684 -24.48 15.03 -8.27
N VAL A 685 -23.50 14.12 -8.13
CA VAL A 685 -22.50 14.13 -7.05
C VAL A 685 -21.13 14.54 -7.63
N PRO A 686 -20.56 15.69 -7.23
CA PRO A 686 -19.24 16.07 -7.69
C PRO A 686 -18.17 15.17 -7.06
N VAL A 687 -17.51 14.34 -7.87
CA VAL A 687 -16.40 13.48 -7.44
C VAL A 687 -15.10 14.26 -7.53
N ARG A 688 -14.43 14.45 -6.38
CA ARG A 688 -13.06 14.96 -6.34
C ARG A 688 -12.09 13.79 -6.45
N VAL A 689 -11.31 13.74 -7.53
CA VAL A 689 -10.18 12.83 -7.63
C VAL A 689 -9.01 13.48 -6.89
N GLU A 690 -8.56 12.88 -5.80
CA GLU A 690 -7.36 13.36 -5.10
C GLU A 690 -6.10 12.99 -5.88
N PRO A 691 -5.04 13.82 -5.86
CA PRO A 691 -3.74 13.46 -6.43
C PRO A 691 -3.21 12.11 -5.90
N LYS A 692 -3.52 11.79 -4.64
CA LYS A 692 -3.19 10.51 -4.00
C LYS A 692 -3.76 9.29 -4.73
N VAL A 693 -4.86 9.41 -5.46
CA VAL A 693 -5.45 8.31 -6.24
C VAL A 693 -4.55 7.93 -7.41
N TYR A 694 -3.90 8.90 -8.04
CA TYR A 694 -2.91 8.64 -9.09
C TYR A 694 -1.68 7.92 -8.52
N PHE A 695 -1.14 8.42 -7.39
CA PHE A 695 -0.01 7.76 -6.71
C PHE A 695 -0.37 6.37 -6.19
N ALA A 696 -1.61 6.14 -5.76
CA ALA A 696 -2.08 4.82 -5.34
C ALA A 696 -2.17 3.85 -6.53
N ALA A 697 -2.67 4.32 -7.69
CA ALA A 697 -2.71 3.52 -8.91
C ALA A 697 -1.29 3.12 -9.36
N GLU A 698 -0.36 4.07 -9.36
CA GLU A 698 1.06 3.84 -9.66
C GLU A 698 1.70 2.87 -8.67
N ARG A 699 1.50 3.06 -7.36
CA ARG A 699 2.00 2.14 -6.33
C ARG A 699 1.50 0.72 -6.53
N THR A 700 0.22 0.55 -6.85
CA THR A 700 -0.32 -0.79 -7.12
C THR A 700 0.29 -1.43 -8.36
N PHE A 701 0.56 -0.64 -9.41
CA PHE A 701 1.26 -1.12 -10.59
C PHE A 701 2.69 -1.57 -10.27
N LEU A 702 3.43 -0.77 -9.52
CA LEU A 702 4.78 -1.11 -9.06
C LEU A 702 4.80 -2.39 -8.21
N SER A 703 3.80 -2.56 -7.31
CA SER A 703 3.70 -3.77 -6.48
C SER A 703 3.47 -5.02 -7.31
N TRP A 704 2.60 -4.96 -8.33
CA TRP A 704 2.38 -6.07 -9.25
C TRP A 704 3.62 -6.40 -10.09
N MET A 705 4.36 -5.37 -10.52
CA MET A 705 5.62 -5.53 -11.24
C MET A 705 6.69 -6.20 -10.37
N GLU A 706 6.80 -5.82 -9.10
CA GLU A 706 7.68 -6.46 -8.12
C GLU A 706 7.38 -7.96 -7.99
N PHE A 707 6.11 -8.36 -7.86
CA PHE A 707 5.73 -9.79 -7.82
C PHE A 707 6.08 -10.54 -9.10
N SER A 708 5.86 -9.93 -10.28
CA SER A 708 6.27 -10.52 -11.55
C SER A 708 7.79 -10.71 -11.63
N ILE A 709 8.58 -9.76 -11.12
CA ILE A 709 10.04 -9.88 -11.07
C ILE A 709 10.46 -11.02 -10.14
N ILE A 710 9.90 -11.09 -8.92
CA ILE A 710 10.21 -12.17 -7.97
C ILE A 710 9.88 -13.54 -8.56
N LEU A 711 8.70 -13.70 -9.19
CA LEU A 711 8.31 -14.95 -9.85
C LEU A 711 9.24 -15.30 -11.02
N GLY A 712 9.67 -14.29 -11.78
CA GLY A 712 10.67 -14.45 -12.84
C GLY A 712 12.04 -14.88 -12.28
N SER A 713 12.47 -14.33 -11.14
CA SER A 713 13.70 -14.73 -10.46
C SER A 713 13.61 -16.17 -9.96
N ILE A 714 12.48 -16.58 -9.37
CA ILE A 714 12.25 -17.98 -8.95
C ILE A 714 12.30 -18.92 -10.16
N ALA A 715 11.65 -18.58 -11.27
CA ALA A 715 11.73 -19.34 -12.50
C ALA A 715 13.17 -19.46 -13.02
N ALA A 716 13.94 -18.37 -13.01
CA ALA A 716 15.35 -18.38 -13.40
C ALA A 716 16.21 -19.25 -12.48
N THR A 717 15.97 -19.23 -11.16
CA THR A 717 16.66 -20.13 -10.23
C THR A 717 16.29 -21.59 -10.45
N LEU A 718 15.04 -21.90 -10.81
CA LEU A 718 14.60 -23.27 -11.12
C LEU A 718 15.30 -23.82 -12.37
N LEU A 719 15.63 -22.97 -13.35
CA LEU A 719 16.38 -23.39 -14.54
C LEU A 719 17.82 -23.83 -14.23
N ASN A 720 18.40 -23.38 -13.12
CA ASN A 720 19.76 -23.78 -12.72
C ASN A 720 19.86 -25.20 -12.15
N PHE A 721 18.73 -25.83 -11.77
CA PHE A 721 18.76 -27.19 -11.19
C PHE A 721 18.83 -28.31 -12.24
N GLY A 722 18.56 -28.01 -13.53
CA GLY A 722 18.83 -28.91 -14.66
C GLY A 722 17.91 -30.14 -14.81
N ASP A 723 16.94 -30.34 -13.91
CA ASP A 723 15.96 -31.44 -13.94
C ASP A 723 14.74 -31.11 -14.82
N GLN A 724 14.16 -32.13 -15.48
CA GLN A 724 12.98 -31.93 -16.32
C GLN A 724 11.77 -31.41 -15.53
N ALA A 725 11.65 -31.80 -14.26
CA ALA A 725 10.58 -31.32 -13.38
C ALA A 725 10.73 -29.83 -13.07
N SER A 726 11.93 -29.34 -12.74
CA SER A 726 12.18 -27.91 -12.56
C SER A 726 12.12 -27.13 -13.87
N LEU A 727 12.45 -27.72 -15.02
CA LEU A 727 12.27 -27.09 -16.32
C LEU A 727 10.78 -26.80 -16.61
N ILE A 728 9.91 -27.80 -16.42
CA ILE A 728 8.45 -27.64 -16.59
C ILE A 728 7.89 -26.62 -15.59
N SER A 729 8.37 -26.68 -14.35
CA SER A 729 7.95 -25.76 -13.29
C SER A 729 8.41 -24.33 -13.57
N ALA A 730 9.63 -24.13 -14.06
CA ALA A 730 10.16 -22.84 -14.48
C ALA A 730 9.34 -22.23 -15.61
N TRP A 731 8.93 -23.03 -16.59
CA TRP A 731 7.98 -22.58 -17.62
C TRP A 731 6.63 -22.16 -17.02
N GLY A 732 6.10 -22.93 -16.06
CA GLY A 732 4.89 -22.58 -15.33
C GLY A 732 4.99 -21.22 -14.61
N PHE A 733 6.06 -21.01 -13.84
CA PHE A 733 6.31 -19.74 -13.15
C PHE A 733 6.54 -18.57 -14.10
N THR A 734 7.21 -18.79 -15.24
CA THR A 734 7.46 -17.76 -16.27
C THR A 734 6.16 -17.31 -16.95
N ILE A 735 5.26 -18.25 -17.25
CA ILE A 735 3.93 -17.94 -17.83
C ILE A 735 3.10 -17.12 -16.83
N VAL A 736 3.08 -17.53 -15.55
CA VAL A 736 2.35 -16.80 -14.50
C VAL A 736 2.92 -15.39 -14.30
N ALA A 737 4.25 -15.23 -14.29
CA ALA A 737 4.91 -13.93 -14.19
C ALA A 737 4.54 -13.00 -15.36
N THR A 738 4.48 -13.53 -16.58
CA THR A 738 4.12 -12.78 -17.79
C THR A 738 2.65 -12.38 -17.80
N LEU A 739 1.75 -13.29 -17.41
CA LEU A 739 0.32 -12.99 -17.29
C LEU A 739 0.05 -11.95 -16.20
N ALA A 740 0.73 -12.02 -15.06
CA ALA A 740 0.63 -11.03 -13.99
C ALA A 740 1.12 -9.64 -14.47
N LEU A 741 2.20 -9.59 -15.26
CA LEU A 741 2.70 -8.34 -15.83
C LEU A 741 1.69 -7.72 -16.81
N LEU A 742 1.18 -8.50 -17.76
CA LEU A 742 0.17 -8.04 -18.72
C LEU A 742 -1.12 -7.58 -18.02
N TYR A 743 -1.56 -8.31 -17.00
CA TYR A 743 -2.70 -7.94 -16.17
C TYR A 743 -2.47 -6.60 -15.46
N SER A 744 -1.29 -6.40 -14.87
CA SER A 744 -0.94 -5.17 -14.16
C SER A 744 -1.00 -3.94 -15.07
N VAL A 745 -0.46 -4.05 -16.29
CA VAL A 745 -0.50 -2.99 -17.31
C VAL A 745 -1.93 -2.72 -17.75
N GLY A 746 -2.71 -3.77 -18.03
CA GLY A 746 -4.11 -3.65 -18.44
C GLY A 746 -4.96 -2.94 -17.38
N ILE A 747 -4.84 -3.35 -16.11
CA ILE A 747 -5.55 -2.71 -14.99
C ILE A 747 -5.07 -1.28 -14.77
N TYR A 748 -3.77 -1.01 -14.91
CA TYR A 748 -3.24 0.34 -14.81
C TYR A 748 -3.85 1.26 -15.87
N LEU A 749 -3.87 0.85 -17.13
CA LEU A 749 -4.47 1.64 -18.23
C LEU A 749 -5.97 1.87 -18.02
N VAL A 750 -6.72 0.83 -17.63
CA VAL A 750 -8.15 0.94 -17.33
C VAL A 750 -8.39 1.88 -16.14
N ARG A 751 -7.56 1.81 -15.09
CA ARG A 751 -7.65 2.72 -13.94
C ARG A 751 -7.33 4.16 -14.34
N VAL A 752 -6.29 4.39 -15.13
CA VAL A 752 -5.94 5.73 -15.64
C VAL A 752 -7.09 6.30 -16.47
N ASP A 753 -7.70 5.51 -17.35
CA ASP A 753 -8.88 5.93 -18.13
C ASP A 753 -10.08 6.24 -17.22
N MET A 754 -10.37 5.37 -16.23
CA MET A 754 -11.44 5.59 -15.25
C MET A 754 -11.21 6.84 -14.39
N ILE A 755 -9.96 7.11 -14.00
CA ILE A 755 -9.57 8.29 -13.24
C ILE A 755 -9.74 9.55 -14.11
N ARG A 756 -9.28 9.51 -15.36
CA ARG A 756 -9.42 10.61 -16.33
C ARG A 756 -10.88 10.94 -16.62
N LYS A 757 -11.72 9.92 -16.78
CA LYS A 757 -13.18 10.05 -17.02
C LYS A 757 -13.99 10.27 -15.73
N ARG A 758 -13.35 10.42 -14.56
CA ARG A 758 -13.97 10.60 -13.23
C ARG A 758 -15.11 9.60 -12.94
N ARG A 759 -15.04 8.38 -13.47
CA ARG A 759 -16.05 7.33 -13.28
C ARG A 759 -15.92 6.69 -11.90
N ALA A 760 -16.20 7.45 -10.85
CA ALA A 760 -16.28 6.91 -9.50
C ALA A 760 -17.70 6.39 -9.23
N SER A 761 -18.05 5.26 -9.86
CA SER A 761 -19.06 4.40 -9.24
C SER A 761 -18.42 3.75 -8.02
N VAL A 762 -19.16 3.78 -6.91
CA VAL A 762 -18.72 3.62 -5.50
C VAL A 762 -18.20 2.20 -5.14
N SER A 763 -17.56 1.44 -6.03
CA SER A 763 -17.06 0.10 -5.66
C SER A 763 -15.88 -0.51 -6.45
N ARG A 764 -15.23 0.14 -7.44
CA ARG A 764 -14.32 -0.60 -8.36
C ARG A 764 -12.88 -0.11 -8.55
N TYR A 765 -12.32 0.71 -7.64
CA TYR A 765 -10.85 0.91 -7.63
C TYR A 765 -10.09 -0.27 -7.02
N TYR A 766 -10.77 -1.13 -6.27
CA TYR A 766 -10.21 -2.34 -5.67
C TYR A 766 -10.24 -3.51 -6.67
N ASP A 767 -9.11 -4.17 -6.81
CA ASP A 767 -8.98 -5.39 -7.60
C ASP A 767 -9.52 -6.59 -6.81
N LYS A 768 -10.71 -7.05 -7.18
CA LYS A 768 -11.43 -8.16 -6.52
C LYS A 768 -10.80 -9.52 -6.74
N TRP A 769 -10.19 -9.73 -7.89
CA TRP A 769 -9.93 -11.07 -8.40
C TRP A 769 -8.47 -11.31 -8.74
N GLY A 770 -7.69 -10.25 -9.05
CA GLY A 770 -6.28 -10.37 -9.41
C GLY A 770 -5.46 -11.12 -8.36
N PRO A 771 -5.44 -10.70 -7.08
CA PRO A 771 -4.66 -11.38 -6.05
C PRO A 771 -5.09 -12.85 -5.86
N THR A 772 -6.40 -13.10 -5.87
CA THR A 772 -6.97 -14.44 -5.70
C THR A 772 -6.59 -15.36 -6.87
N LEU A 773 -6.65 -14.83 -8.10
CA LEU A 773 -6.27 -15.57 -9.31
C LEU A 773 -4.76 -15.86 -9.34
N LEU A 774 -3.93 -14.89 -8.96
CA LEU A 774 -2.49 -15.08 -8.82
C LEU A 774 -2.19 -16.19 -7.80
N CYS A 775 -2.80 -16.15 -6.61
CA CYS A 775 -2.62 -17.19 -5.60
C CYS A 775 -3.06 -18.58 -6.09
N LEU A 776 -4.18 -18.68 -6.82
CA LEU A 776 -4.64 -19.96 -7.40
C LEU A 776 -3.68 -20.48 -8.48
N MET A 777 -3.17 -19.63 -9.36
CA MET A 777 -2.20 -20.03 -10.37
C MET A 777 -0.86 -20.45 -9.76
N LEU A 778 -0.43 -19.78 -8.70
CA LEU A 778 0.78 -20.10 -7.95
C LEU A 778 0.62 -21.43 -7.20
N LEU A 779 -0.55 -21.66 -6.58
CA LEU A 779 -0.89 -22.95 -5.98
C LEU A 779 -0.90 -24.08 -7.01
N ALA A 780 -1.45 -23.84 -8.21
CA ALA A 780 -1.42 -24.81 -9.29
C ALA A 780 0.00 -25.11 -9.77
N ALA A 781 0.84 -24.08 -9.96
CA ALA A 781 2.25 -24.25 -10.34
C ALA A 781 3.05 -25.04 -9.29
N VAL A 782 2.83 -24.77 -8.00
CA VAL A 782 3.43 -25.51 -6.89
C VAL A 782 2.90 -26.95 -6.82
N ALA A 783 1.60 -27.18 -7.03
CA ALA A 783 1.01 -28.51 -7.03
C ALA A 783 1.53 -29.37 -8.20
N ILE A 784 1.73 -28.76 -9.37
CA ILE A 784 2.36 -29.41 -10.52
C ILE A 784 3.81 -29.77 -10.19
N ASN A 785 4.59 -28.84 -9.63
CA ASN A 785 5.95 -29.12 -9.18
C ASN A 785 5.97 -30.29 -8.19
N PHE A 786 5.08 -30.28 -7.20
CA PHE A 786 4.94 -31.34 -6.20
C PHE A 786 4.58 -32.69 -6.82
N ALA A 787 3.64 -32.72 -7.78
CA ALA A 787 3.23 -33.95 -8.46
C ALA A 787 4.33 -34.54 -9.34
N PHE A 788 5.12 -33.71 -10.03
CA PHE A 788 6.28 -34.17 -10.80
C PHE A 788 7.42 -34.66 -9.89
N LYS A 789 7.65 -33.98 -8.76
CA LYS A 789 8.71 -34.32 -7.82
C LYS A 789 8.43 -35.58 -7.00
N ILE A 790 7.16 -35.93 -6.82
CA ILE A 790 6.73 -37.24 -6.30
C ILE A 790 7.02 -38.38 -7.29
N LYS A 791 7.19 -38.07 -8.59
CA LYS A 791 7.41 -39.06 -9.64
C LYS A 791 8.88 -39.30 -9.97
N GLU A 792 9.80 -38.53 -9.39
CA GLU A 792 11.25 -38.79 -9.44
C GLU A 792 11.64 -39.74 -8.30
N ASP A 793 11.57 -41.04 -8.56
CA ASP A 793 11.93 -42.09 -7.60
C ASP A 793 13.45 -42.22 -7.47
N GLY A 794 14.07 -41.42 -6.60
CA GLY A 794 15.46 -41.64 -6.19
C GLY A 794 15.57 -42.88 -5.28
N CYS A 795 16.38 -43.88 -5.63
CA CYS A 795 16.49 -45.14 -4.86
C CYS A 795 16.87 -44.93 -3.37
N ILE A 796 17.69 -43.92 -3.06
CA ILE A 796 18.04 -43.56 -1.67
C ILE A 796 16.82 -42.95 -0.96
N GLN A 797 16.11 -42.04 -1.65
CA GLN A 797 14.90 -41.42 -1.13
C GLN A 797 13.80 -42.45 -0.87
N ASP A 798 13.60 -43.39 -1.79
CA ASP A 798 12.66 -44.49 -1.62
C ASP A 798 13.03 -45.35 -0.40
N TYR A 799 14.30 -45.72 -0.24
CA TYR A 799 14.74 -46.46 0.95
C TYR A 799 14.47 -45.66 2.23
N LEU A 800 14.87 -44.39 2.28
CA LEU A 800 14.73 -43.56 3.47
C LEU A 800 13.27 -43.27 3.83
N THR A 801 12.39 -43.18 2.83
CA THR A 801 10.97 -42.86 3.03
C THR A 801 10.14 -44.11 3.34
N ASN A 802 10.40 -45.21 2.64
CA ASN A 802 9.53 -46.38 2.65
C ASN A 802 10.12 -47.57 3.40
N ASN A 803 11.44 -47.65 3.59
CA ASN A 803 12.14 -48.85 4.08
C ASN A 803 13.18 -48.54 5.19
N ASN A 804 13.10 -47.41 5.89
CA ASN A 804 14.11 -47.03 6.88
C ASN A 804 13.82 -47.59 8.28
N VAL A 805 14.13 -48.88 8.50
CA VAL A 805 14.03 -49.52 9.81
C VAL A 805 15.22 -50.43 10.10
N GLN A 806 15.47 -50.69 11.40
CA GLN A 806 16.51 -51.60 11.84
C GLN A 806 16.29 -53.03 11.32
N HIS A 807 17.38 -53.69 10.90
CA HIS A 807 17.36 -55.08 10.45
C HIS A 807 17.21 -56.07 11.62
N GLY A 808 16.78 -57.29 11.32
CA GLY A 808 16.69 -58.39 12.30
C GLY A 808 15.36 -58.47 13.08
N GLY A 809 14.38 -57.63 12.77
CA GLY A 809 13.04 -57.72 13.32
C GLY A 809 12.17 -58.75 12.59
N SER A 810 11.22 -59.38 13.31
CA SER A 810 10.32 -60.39 12.74
C SER A 810 9.15 -59.81 11.94
N TYR A 811 8.94 -58.49 12.02
CA TYR A 811 7.82 -57.77 11.38
C TYR A 811 8.09 -57.51 9.89
N TYR A 812 6.99 -57.36 9.14
CA TYR A 812 7.00 -57.22 7.67
C TYR A 812 8.00 -56.20 7.15
N MET A 813 7.99 -54.98 7.69
CA MET A 813 8.89 -53.92 7.23
C MET A 813 10.37 -54.29 7.42
N SER A 814 10.76 -54.86 8.57
CA SER A 814 12.17 -55.27 8.78
C SER A 814 12.58 -56.40 7.83
N LYS A 815 11.69 -57.36 7.54
CA LYS A 815 11.95 -58.40 6.53
C LYS A 815 12.15 -57.81 5.14
N LYS A 816 11.25 -56.92 4.71
CA LYS A 816 11.36 -56.22 3.41
C LYS A 816 12.67 -55.43 3.30
N CYS A 817 13.11 -54.78 4.37
CA CYS A 817 14.37 -54.04 4.38
C CYS A 817 15.58 -54.95 4.29
N MET A 818 15.50 -56.14 4.90
CA MET A 818 16.53 -57.18 4.79
C MET A 818 16.60 -57.72 3.36
N ASP A 819 15.46 -57.97 2.70
CA ASP A 819 15.42 -58.43 1.31
C ASP A 819 16.09 -57.42 0.37
N VAL A 820 15.74 -56.14 0.49
CA VAL A 820 16.36 -55.04 -0.29
C VAL A 820 17.86 -54.90 -0.02
N TYR A 821 18.29 -55.12 1.21
CA TYR A 821 19.70 -55.09 1.58
C TYR A 821 20.49 -56.25 0.96
N GLU A 822 19.94 -57.47 1.02
CA GLU A 822 20.52 -58.66 0.41
C GLU A 822 20.57 -58.55 -1.11
N ASP A 823 19.53 -57.99 -1.75
CA ASP A 823 19.52 -57.70 -3.19
C ASP A 823 20.69 -56.79 -3.58
N GLY A 824 20.98 -55.76 -2.76
CA GLY A 824 22.12 -54.88 -2.97
C GLY A 824 23.47 -55.59 -2.91
N TYR A 825 23.66 -56.49 -1.94
CA TYR A 825 24.86 -57.32 -1.86
C TYR A 825 24.96 -58.31 -3.03
N ASN A 826 23.87 -58.95 -3.40
CA ASN A 826 23.85 -59.92 -4.51
C ASN A 826 24.19 -59.23 -5.84
N ALA A 827 23.67 -58.02 -6.06
CA ALA A 827 24.02 -57.19 -7.20
C ALA A 827 25.52 -56.83 -7.20
N ALA A 828 26.04 -56.38 -6.06
CA ALA A 828 27.45 -56.02 -5.89
C ALA A 828 28.40 -57.20 -6.16
N ALA A 829 28.07 -58.39 -5.65
CA ALA A 829 28.86 -59.60 -5.85
C ALA A 829 28.82 -60.04 -7.32
N SER A 830 27.63 -60.09 -7.90
CA SER A 830 27.43 -60.51 -9.30
C SER A 830 28.13 -59.57 -10.28
N TYR A 831 28.19 -58.27 -9.98
CA TYR A 831 28.84 -57.27 -10.85
C TYR A 831 30.33 -57.55 -11.08
N ILE A 832 31.03 -58.12 -10.09
CA ILE A 832 32.46 -58.47 -10.20
C ILE A 832 32.73 -59.97 -10.37
N ASN A 833 31.70 -60.76 -10.70
CA ASN A 833 31.77 -62.22 -10.79
C ASN A 833 32.19 -62.91 -9.47
N ALA A 834 31.80 -62.35 -8.32
CA ALA A 834 32.03 -62.93 -7.00
C ALA A 834 30.76 -63.54 -6.42
N SER A 835 30.91 -64.35 -5.37
CA SER A 835 29.77 -64.84 -4.58
C SER A 835 29.45 -63.92 -3.39
N ARG A 836 28.22 -63.97 -2.88
CA ARG A 836 27.74 -63.16 -1.74
C ARG A 836 28.61 -63.27 -0.49
N SER A 837 29.19 -64.44 -0.23
CA SER A 837 30.06 -64.71 0.92
C SER A 837 31.46 -64.13 0.76
N GLU A 838 31.87 -63.74 -0.44
CA GLU A 838 33.23 -63.29 -0.76
C GLU A 838 33.39 -61.77 -0.77
N ILE A 839 32.32 -61.01 -0.49
CA ILE A 839 32.37 -59.54 -0.50
C ILE A 839 31.98 -58.95 0.86
N VAL A 840 32.55 -57.78 1.14
CA VAL A 840 32.14 -56.90 2.22
C VAL A 840 31.99 -55.49 1.68
N LEU A 841 30.92 -54.81 2.07
CA LEU A 841 30.75 -53.39 1.78
C LEU A 841 31.25 -52.55 2.97
N GLY A 842 31.71 -51.34 2.71
CA GLY A 842 32.20 -50.42 3.74
C GLY A 842 32.12 -48.97 3.30
N ALA A 843 32.49 -48.03 4.18
CA ALA A 843 32.37 -46.61 3.87
C ALA A 843 33.40 -46.14 2.83
N SER A 844 34.59 -46.74 2.82
CA SER A 844 35.65 -46.43 1.85
C SER A 844 36.61 -47.60 1.65
N VAL A 845 37.27 -47.68 0.50
CA VAL A 845 38.37 -48.63 0.26
C VAL A 845 39.49 -48.45 1.29
N THR A 846 39.82 -47.21 1.69
CA THR A 846 40.78 -46.94 2.77
C THR A 846 40.40 -47.65 4.06
N GLN A 847 39.14 -47.54 4.49
CA GLN A 847 38.65 -48.23 5.68
C GLN A 847 38.72 -49.76 5.51
N LEU A 848 38.31 -50.27 4.35
CA LEU A 848 38.33 -51.70 4.07
C LEU A 848 39.75 -52.27 4.07
N PHE A 849 40.74 -51.56 3.52
CA PHE A 849 42.15 -51.95 3.60
C PHE A 849 42.70 -51.87 5.03
N ARG A 850 42.28 -50.91 5.84
CA ARG A 850 42.62 -50.86 7.27
C ARG A 850 42.05 -52.06 8.02
N ASN A 851 40.78 -52.39 7.80
CA ASN A 851 40.15 -53.56 8.40
C ASN A 851 40.87 -54.84 7.96
N LEU A 852 41.18 -54.95 6.67
CA LEU A 852 41.90 -56.09 6.12
C LEU A 852 43.31 -56.22 6.72
N SER A 853 44.05 -55.12 6.89
CA SER A 853 45.39 -55.18 7.49
C SER A 853 45.34 -55.59 8.96
N VAL A 854 44.34 -55.15 9.73
CA VAL A 854 44.12 -55.61 11.12
C VAL A 854 43.72 -57.08 11.16
N ALA A 855 42.87 -57.55 10.25
CA ALA A 855 42.41 -58.94 10.20
C ALA A 855 43.51 -59.93 9.75
N LEU A 856 44.38 -59.51 8.83
CA LEU A 856 45.55 -60.29 8.37
C LEU A 856 46.70 -60.25 9.37
N GLY A 857 46.85 -59.14 10.10
CA GLY A 857 47.96 -58.87 11.02
C GLY A 857 48.33 -60.08 11.88
N PRO A 858 47.41 -60.71 12.63
CA PRO A 858 47.70 -61.86 13.51
C PRO A 858 48.40 -63.05 12.85
N GLN A 859 48.21 -63.29 11.54
CA GLN A 859 48.85 -64.40 10.82
C GLN A 859 50.31 -64.12 10.44
N LEU A 860 50.74 -62.85 10.46
CA LEU A 860 52.11 -62.46 10.11
C LEU A 860 53.04 -62.58 11.31
N GLN A 861 54.23 -63.15 11.06
CA GLN A 861 55.28 -63.41 12.03
C GLN A 861 56.50 -62.48 11.82
N ALA A 862 57.37 -62.43 12.82
CA ALA A 862 58.62 -61.68 12.72
C ALA A 862 59.50 -62.21 11.58
N GLY A 863 59.94 -61.32 10.69
CA GLY A 863 60.75 -61.69 9.52
C GLY A 863 59.97 -62.06 8.26
N ASP A 864 58.62 -62.06 8.30
CA ASP A 864 57.81 -62.09 7.08
C ASP A 864 58.01 -60.82 6.24
N GLU A 865 57.83 -60.94 4.93
CA GLU A 865 58.02 -59.84 3.98
C GLU A 865 56.69 -59.43 3.32
N ILE A 866 56.47 -58.12 3.18
CA ILE A 866 55.39 -57.56 2.37
C ILE A 866 55.96 -56.69 1.26
N ILE A 867 55.41 -56.80 0.05
CA ILE A 867 55.81 -56.01 -1.11
C ILE A 867 54.73 -54.97 -1.39
N ILE A 868 55.09 -53.70 -1.37
CA ILE A 868 54.17 -52.58 -1.59
C ILE A 868 54.60 -51.80 -2.83
N SER A 869 53.67 -51.63 -3.77
CA SER A 869 53.85 -50.75 -4.92
C SER A 869 53.97 -49.28 -4.51
N SER A 870 54.98 -48.57 -5.02
CA SER A 870 55.11 -47.12 -4.81
C SER A 870 54.23 -46.29 -5.73
N LEU A 871 53.53 -46.92 -6.69
CA LEU A 871 52.62 -46.27 -7.63
C LEU A 871 51.19 -46.15 -7.07
N ASP A 872 50.95 -46.81 -5.95
CA ASP A 872 49.63 -46.92 -5.33
C ASP A 872 49.20 -45.61 -4.69
N HIS A 873 47.89 -45.46 -4.57
CA HIS A 873 47.26 -44.45 -3.74
C HIS A 873 47.59 -44.71 -2.25
N GLU A 874 47.71 -43.67 -1.44
CA GLU A 874 48.09 -43.77 -0.02
C GLU A 874 47.20 -44.73 0.78
N ALA A 875 45.93 -44.87 0.39
CA ALA A 875 44.99 -45.83 0.97
C ALA A 875 45.51 -47.28 0.95
N ASN A 876 46.14 -47.70 -0.15
CA ASN A 876 46.73 -49.04 -0.32
C ASN A 876 48.21 -49.10 0.09
N ILE A 877 48.74 -48.07 0.77
CA ILE A 877 50.11 -48.05 1.30
C ILE A 877 50.07 -47.94 2.83
N ALA A 878 49.41 -46.90 3.34
CA ALA A 878 49.43 -46.55 4.75
C ALA A 878 48.84 -47.64 5.66
N SER A 879 47.88 -48.43 5.13
CA SER A 879 47.25 -49.56 5.82
C SER A 879 48.26 -50.65 6.18
N TRP A 880 49.17 -50.93 5.26
CA TRP A 880 50.20 -51.96 5.41
C TRP A 880 51.41 -51.45 6.18
N LEU A 881 51.79 -50.18 5.99
CA LEU A 881 52.86 -49.56 6.77
C LEU A 881 52.52 -49.51 8.26
N LEU A 882 51.29 -49.16 8.65
CA LEU A 882 50.89 -49.18 10.05
C LEU A 882 50.96 -50.59 10.66
N MET A 883 50.57 -51.61 9.89
CA MET A 883 50.71 -53.01 10.30
C MET A 883 52.19 -53.38 10.45
N ALA A 884 53.06 -52.85 9.58
CA ALA A 884 54.51 -53.03 9.65
C ALA A 884 55.20 -52.24 10.78
N ASP A 885 54.62 -51.14 11.25
CA ASP A 885 55.13 -50.42 12.43
C ASP A 885 54.80 -51.17 13.73
N GLN A 886 53.67 -51.89 13.74
CA GLN A 886 53.21 -52.65 14.92
C GLN A 886 53.84 -54.04 15.05
N LYS A 887 54.41 -54.58 13.96
CA LYS A 887 55.00 -55.93 13.91
C LYS A 887 56.35 -55.89 13.19
N PRO A 888 57.36 -56.67 13.60
CA PRO A 888 58.67 -56.68 12.93
C PRO A 888 58.64 -57.44 11.58
N ILE A 889 57.90 -56.92 10.61
CA ILE A 889 57.82 -57.40 9.22
C ILE A 889 58.65 -56.50 8.30
N THR A 890 59.22 -57.07 7.24
CA THR A 890 60.08 -56.34 6.29
C THR A 890 59.24 -55.82 5.13
N VAL A 891 59.29 -54.50 4.89
CA VAL A 891 58.62 -53.87 3.75
C VAL A 891 59.59 -53.73 2.58
N LYS A 892 59.24 -54.31 1.44
CA LYS A 892 59.96 -54.18 0.16
C LYS A 892 59.15 -53.27 -0.78
N TRP A 893 59.80 -52.26 -1.34
CA TRP A 893 59.16 -51.33 -2.27
C TRP A 893 59.26 -51.83 -3.71
N TRP A 894 58.13 -51.91 -4.39
CA TRP A 894 58.06 -52.20 -5.82
C TRP A 894 57.79 -50.92 -6.60
N THR A 895 58.80 -50.46 -7.34
CA THR A 895 58.82 -49.08 -7.82
C THR A 895 58.57 -48.90 -9.31
N GLY A 896 58.38 -50.00 -10.04
CA GLY A 896 58.25 -50.03 -11.49
C GLY A 896 59.50 -49.58 -12.25
N THR A 897 59.38 -49.53 -13.58
CA THR A 897 60.42 -49.07 -14.50
C THR A 897 60.77 -47.58 -14.30
N PRO A 898 62.01 -47.15 -14.55
CA PRO A 898 62.36 -45.74 -14.55
C PRO A 898 61.70 -45.00 -15.72
N GLY A 899 61.31 -43.74 -15.52
CA GLY A 899 60.74 -42.87 -16.56
C GLY A 899 59.44 -42.16 -16.13
N PRO A 900 58.79 -41.42 -17.05
CA PRO A 900 57.55 -40.68 -16.80
C PRO A 900 56.31 -41.57 -16.69
N ASP A 901 56.42 -42.84 -17.09
CA ASP A 901 55.39 -43.89 -16.94
C ASP A 901 56.04 -45.13 -16.30
N PRO A 902 56.20 -45.17 -14.97
CA PRO A 902 56.67 -46.37 -14.29
C PRO A 902 55.60 -47.47 -14.41
N ILE A 903 56.00 -48.63 -14.93
CA ILE A 903 55.09 -49.78 -15.11
C ILE A 903 55.48 -50.89 -14.14
N LEU A 904 54.49 -51.49 -13.49
CA LEU A 904 54.66 -52.65 -12.62
C LEU A 904 54.73 -53.93 -13.47
N ARG A 905 55.93 -54.49 -13.60
CA ARG A 905 56.20 -55.66 -14.44
C ARG A 905 56.35 -56.95 -13.63
N PRO A 906 55.75 -58.08 -14.05
CA PRO A 906 55.87 -59.35 -13.33
C PRO A 906 57.33 -59.82 -13.15
N GLU A 907 58.23 -59.49 -14.09
CA GLU A 907 59.66 -59.83 -14.00
C GLU A 907 60.35 -59.11 -12.84
N ASP A 908 60.03 -57.82 -12.64
CA ASP A 908 60.59 -57.01 -11.55
C ASP A 908 60.08 -57.50 -10.19
N LEU A 909 58.81 -57.93 -10.13
CA LEU A 909 58.23 -58.50 -8.92
C LEU A 909 58.94 -59.79 -8.51
N LYS A 910 59.25 -60.66 -9.49
CA LYS A 910 59.92 -61.94 -9.24
C LYS A 910 61.28 -61.77 -8.55
N LEU A 911 61.99 -60.68 -8.84
CA LEU A 911 63.27 -60.35 -8.20
C LEU A 911 63.12 -59.87 -6.74
N LEU A 912 61.96 -59.31 -6.38
CA LEU A 912 61.66 -58.84 -5.03
C LEU A 912 61.12 -59.95 -4.12
N MET A 913 60.48 -60.96 -4.71
CA MET A 913 59.86 -62.07 -3.99
C MET A 913 60.86 -63.05 -3.39
N SER A 914 60.50 -63.62 -2.24
CA SER A 914 61.23 -64.69 -1.57
C SER A 914 60.23 -65.67 -0.92
N PRO A 915 60.67 -66.83 -0.40
CA PRO A 915 59.79 -67.73 0.37
C PRO A 915 59.16 -67.08 1.63
N LYS A 916 59.66 -65.92 2.07
CA LYS A 916 59.14 -65.15 3.20
C LYS A 916 58.06 -64.14 2.81
N THR A 917 57.83 -63.92 1.51
CA THR A 917 56.81 -62.98 1.03
C THR A 917 55.41 -63.50 1.35
N LYS A 918 54.63 -62.72 2.10
CA LYS A 918 53.26 -63.08 2.52
C LYS A 918 52.17 -62.25 1.87
N LEU A 919 52.48 -61.03 1.45
CA LEU A 919 51.54 -60.12 0.82
C LEU A 919 52.23 -59.28 -0.24
N VAL A 920 51.61 -59.15 -1.41
CA VAL A 920 51.98 -58.22 -2.48
C VAL A 920 50.80 -57.30 -2.72
N THR A 921 51.05 -55.98 -2.75
CA THR A 921 50.01 -54.97 -2.95
C THR A 921 50.33 -54.08 -4.13
N CYS A 922 49.36 -53.90 -5.02
CA CYS A 922 49.48 -53.01 -6.17
C CYS A 922 48.12 -52.44 -6.58
N THR A 923 48.16 -51.39 -7.40
CA THR A 923 46.98 -50.88 -8.10
C THR A 923 46.78 -51.60 -9.42
N HIS A 924 45.53 -51.84 -9.81
CA HIS A 924 45.17 -52.26 -11.17
C HIS A 924 45.42 -51.11 -12.15
N THR A 925 45.23 -49.86 -11.71
CA THR A 925 45.49 -48.68 -12.53
C THR A 925 45.86 -47.50 -11.65
N SER A 926 46.95 -46.81 -11.97
CA SER A 926 47.32 -45.61 -11.20
C SER A 926 46.26 -44.51 -11.38
N ASN A 927 45.82 -43.93 -10.26
CA ASN A 927 44.91 -42.78 -10.23
C ASN A 927 45.54 -41.47 -10.75
N LEU A 928 46.83 -41.50 -11.10
CA LEU A 928 47.56 -40.43 -11.77
C LEU A 928 47.90 -40.83 -13.22
N LEU A 929 48.61 -41.95 -13.41
CA LEU A 929 49.17 -42.29 -14.73
C LEU A 929 48.12 -42.81 -15.70
N GLY A 930 47.02 -43.40 -15.21
CA GLY A 930 46.02 -44.04 -16.04
C GLY A 930 46.47 -45.36 -16.69
N THR A 931 47.74 -45.73 -16.58
CA THR A 931 48.30 -46.99 -17.10
C THR A 931 47.73 -48.21 -16.38
N ILE A 932 47.26 -49.19 -17.16
CA ILE A 932 46.69 -50.45 -16.68
C ILE A 932 47.84 -51.43 -16.39
N THR A 933 47.80 -52.03 -15.22
CA THR A 933 48.75 -53.06 -14.78
C THR A 933 48.19 -54.45 -15.10
N ASP A 934 49.04 -55.36 -15.61
CA ASP A 934 48.63 -56.75 -15.90
C ASP A 934 48.53 -57.57 -14.60
N VAL A 935 47.41 -57.36 -13.90
CA VAL A 935 47.11 -58.01 -12.62
C VAL A 935 47.08 -59.54 -12.74
N LYS A 936 46.62 -60.06 -13.89
CA LYS A 936 46.52 -61.51 -14.12
C LYS A 936 47.90 -62.17 -14.21
N ALA A 937 48.85 -61.53 -14.92
CA ALA A 937 50.23 -62.00 -14.95
C ALA A 937 50.90 -61.88 -13.56
N ILE A 938 50.60 -60.82 -12.81
CA ILE A 938 51.10 -60.63 -11.45
C ILE A 938 50.58 -61.70 -10.49
N ALA A 939 49.28 -62.02 -10.53
CA ALA A 939 48.66 -63.05 -9.69
C ALA A 939 49.39 -64.39 -9.84
N LYS A 940 49.67 -64.80 -11.09
CA LYS A 940 50.44 -66.01 -11.39
C LYS A 940 51.81 -66.02 -10.72
N VAL A 941 52.55 -64.91 -10.80
CA VAL A 941 53.88 -64.79 -10.17
C VAL A 941 53.78 -64.81 -8.64
N VAL A 942 52.78 -64.13 -8.07
CA VAL A 942 52.57 -64.11 -6.61
C VAL A 942 52.30 -65.51 -6.08
N HIS A 943 51.45 -66.28 -6.77
CA HIS A 943 51.06 -67.62 -6.36
C HIS A 943 52.12 -68.71 -6.61
N GLU A 944 53.23 -68.40 -7.30
CA GLU A 944 54.42 -69.28 -7.32
C GLU A 944 55.00 -69.47 -5.90
N VAL A 945 54.80 -68.52 -4.98
CA VAL A 945 55.26 -68.59 -3.59
C VAL A 945 54.12 -69.07 -2.68
N PRO A 946 54.25 -70.25 -2.03
CA PRO A 946 53.19 -70.78 -1.17
C PRO A 946 52.83 -69.84 -0.01
N GLY A 947 51.55 -69.46 0.05
CA GLY A 947 50.98 -68.64 1.12
C GLY A 947 51.10 -67.12 0.91
N ALA A 948 51.77 -66.67 -0.15
CA ALA A 948 51.75 -65.28 -0.58
C ALA A 948 50.37 -64.92 -1.16
N LYS A 949 49.90 -63.70 -0.88
CA LYS A 949 48.59 -63.20 -1.33
C LYS A 949 48.73 -61.91 -2.12
N LEU A 950 47.84 -61.69 -3.08
CA LEU A 950 47.77 -60.47 -3.88
C LEU A 950 46.59 -59.58 -3.47
N CYS A 951 46.88 -58.33 -3.10
CA CYS A 951 45.85 -57.33 -2.82
C CYS A 951 45.89 -56.19 -3.85
N VAL A 952 44.78 -56.00 -4.55
CA VAL A 952 44.68 -55.06 -5.67
C VAL A 952 43.72 -53.90 -5.36
N ASP A 953 44.21 -52.67 -5.54
CA ASP A 953 43.39 -51.46 -5.58
C ASP A 953 42.89 -51.22 -7.01
N ALA A 954 41.56 -51.24 -7.20
CA ALA A 954 40.93 -51.05 -8.50
C ALA A 954 40.05 -49.81 -8.57
N VAL A 955 40.19 -48.89 -7.62
CA VAL A 955 39.38 -47.67 -7.53
C VAL A 955 39.43 -46.85 -8.82
N ALA A 956 40.57 -46.82 -9.52
CA ALA A 956 40.75 -46.10 -10.78
C ALA A 956 40.48 -46.96 -12.03
N PHE A 957 40.32 -48.28 -11.89
CA PHE A 957 40.07 -49.19 -13.02
C PHE A 957 38.58 -49.50 -13.20
N ALA A 958 37.90 -49.83 -12.09
CA ALA A 958 36.52 -50.28 -12.05
C ALA A 958 35.48 -49.36 -12.74
N PRO A 959 35.65 -48.02 -12.79
CA PRO A 959 34.73 -47.16 -13.52
C PRO A 959 34.75 -47.36 -15.04
N HIS A 960 35.89 -47.80 -15.57
CA HIS A 960 36.19 -47.74 -17.00
C HIS A 960 36.11 -49.10 -17.68
N ARG A 961 36.27 -50.19 -16.94
CA ARG A 961 36.30 -51.56 -17.48
C ARG A 961 35.51 -52.52 -16.60
N PRO A 962 34.90 -53.56 -17.20
CA PRO A 962 34.28 -54.63 -16.41
C PRO A 962 35.35 -55.34 -15.57
N VAL A 963 34.97 -55.72 -14.34
CA VAL A 963 35.84 -56.41 -13.41
C VAL A 963 35.41 -57.87 -13.31
N ASP A 964 36.35 -58.79 -13.47
CA ASP A 964 36.16 -60.21 -13.18
C ASP A 964 37.25 -60.69 -12.23
N VAL A 965 36.93 -60.77 -10.94
CA VAL A 965 37.93 -61.14 -9.91
C VAL A 965 38.33 -62.61 -9.98
N LYS A 966 37.54 -63.45 -10.66
CA LYS A 966 37.85 -64.87 -10.85
C LYS A 966 38.82 -65.07 -11.99
N ASP A 967 38.61 -64.39 -13.12
CA ASP A 967 39.54 -64.42 -14.25
C ASP A 967 40.90 -63.79 -13.90
N LEU A 968 40.91 -62.76 -13.04
CA LEU A 968 42.13 -62.13 -12.54
C LEU A 968 42.89 -62.98 -11.52
N GLU A 969 42.26 -64.01 -10.93
CA GLU A 969 42.84 -64.88 -9.90
C GLU A 969 43.42 -64.10 -8.68
N VAL A 970 42.78 -63.01 -8.28
CA VAL A 970 43.23 -62.16 -7.15
C VAL A 970 42.75 -62.70 -5.80
N ASP A 971 43.53 -62.47 -4.74
CA ASP A 971 43.12 -62.83 -3.36
C ASP A 971 42.26 -61.76 -2.71
N PHE A 972 42.65 -60.49 -2.86
CA PHE A 972 41.89 -59.33 -2.40
C PHE A 972 41.76 -58.30 -3.52
N TYR A 973 40.58 -57.72 -3.65
CA TYR A 973 40.30 -56.72 -4.69
C TYR A 973 39.30 -55.69 -4.18
N ALA A 974 39.62 -54.39 -4.26
CA ALA A 974 38.76 -53.36 -3.70
C ALA A 974 38.58 -52.17 -4.64
N PHE A 975 37.35 -51.62 -4.68
CA PHE A 975 37.04 -50.36 -5.35
C PHE A 975 35.89 -49.64 -4.66
N SER A 976 35.73 -48.35 -5.00
CA SER A 976 34.70 -47.49 -4.43
C SER A 976 33.55 -47.29 -5.40
N TRP A 977 32.32 -47.55 -4.96
CA TRP A 977 31.11 -47.42 -5.77
C TRP A 977 30.86 -45.97 -6.22
N TYR A 978 31.24 -44.96 -5.45
CA TYR A 978 31.09 -43.56 -5.87
C TYR A 978 31.94 -43.17 -7.09
N LYS A 979 32.97 -43.95 -7.41
CA LYS A 979 33.69 -43.80 -8.68
C LYS A 979 33.09 -44.62 -9.80
N VAL A 980 32.29 -45.64 -9.46
CA VAL A 980 31.55 -46.51 -10.37
C VAL A 980 30.07 -46.06 -10.41
N PHE A 981 29.87 -44.74 -10.43
CA PHE A 981 28.57 -44.08 -10.61
C PHE A 981 27.48 -44.45 -9.58
N GLY A 982 27.88 -44.99 -8.43
CA GLY A 982 27.02 -45.31 -7.30
C GLY A 982 27.22 -44.37 -6.10
N PRO A 983 26.73 -44.74 -4.90
CA PRO A 983 26.87 -43.91 -3.70
C PRO A 983 28.25 -44.02 -3.05
N HIS A 984 28.51 -43.17 -2.04
CA HIS A 984 29.74 -43.17 -1.21
C HIS A 984 29.87 -44.38 -0.28
N ILE A 985 29.95 -45.57 -0.89
CA ILE A 985 30.34 -46.84 -0.27
C ILE A 985 31.42 -47.50 -1.12
N SER A 986 32.01 -48.58 -0.61
CA SER A 986 33.06 -49.34 -1.28
C SER A 986 32.83 -50.82 -1.09
N VAL A 987 33.46 -51.62 -1.94
CA VAL A 987 33.45 -53.06 -1.87
C VAL A 987 34.87 -53.58 -1.77
N LEU A 988 35.06 -54.61 -0.95
CA LEU A 988 36.26 -55.42 -0.90
C LEU A 988 35.84 -56.87 -1.11
N TYR A 989 36.46 -57.50 -2.09
CA TYR A 989 36.41 -58.92 -2.36
C TYR A 989 37.59 -59.61 -1.66
N ALA A 990 37.32 -60.77 -1.09
CA ALA A 990 38.34 -61.72 -0.65
C ALA A 990 37.97 -63.13 -1.12
N SER A 991 38.90 -63.81 -1.77
CA SER A 991 38.68 -65.16 -2.30
C SER A 991 38.35 -66.15 -1.16
N THR A 992 37.44 -67.10 -1.42
CA THR A 992 37.06 -68.11 -0.42
C THR A 992 38.26 -68.82 0.23
N PRO A 993 39.34 -69.21 -0.50
CA PRO A 993 40.51 -69.86 0.11
C PRO A 993 41.26 -69.03 1.15
N VAL A 994 41.16 -67.70 1.12
CA VAL A 994 41.87 -66.83 2.09
C VAL A 994 41.05 -66.55 3.36
N HIS A 995 39.76 -66.87 3.38
CA HIS A 995 38.87 -66.65 4.53
C HIS A 995 39.40 -67.27 5.85
N PRO A 996 39.92 -68.51 5.89
CA PRO A 996 40.48 -69.09 7.11
C PRO A 996 41.73 -68.36 7.65
N THR A 997 42.38 -67.55 6.80
CA THR A 997 43.56 -66.76 7.19
C THR A 997 43.18 -65.41 7.78
N LEU A 998 41.91 -65.01 7.75
CA LEU A 998 41.45 -63.75 8.32
C LEU A 998 40.97 -63.94 9.76
N THR A 999 41.46 -63.08 10.66
CA THR A 999 40.92 -63.01 12.02
C THR A 999 39.66 -62.15 11.99
N SER A 1000 38.53 -62.68 12.49
CA SER A 1000 37.28 -61.93 12.53
C SER A 1000 37.39 -60.72 13.47
N LEU A 1001 36.94 -59.55 12.97
CA LEU A 1001 36.82 -58.30 13.71
C LEU A 1001 35.40 -58.11 14.29
N SER A 1002 34.47 -59.01 13.98
CA SER A 1002 33.09 -58.95 14.47
C SER A 1002 32.95 -59.37 15.93
N HIS A 1003 31.79 -59.07 16.52
CA HIS A 1003 31.47 -59.47 17.90
C HIS A 1003 31.50 -60.99 18.11
N PHE A 1004 32.02 -61.42 19.27
CA PHE A 1004 32.21 -62.82 19.64
C PHE A 1004 30.95 -63.70 19.56
N PHE A 1005 29.76 -63.11 19.68
CA PHE A 1005 28.47 -63.81 19.71
C PHE A 1005 27.85 -64.02 18.32
N LYS A 1006 28.40 -63.39 17.27
CA LYS A 1006 27.95 -63.71 15.91
C LYS A 1006 28.42 -65.13 15.57
N PRO A 1007 27.54 -66.00 15.04
CA PRO A 1007 27.92 -67.38 14.72
C PRO A 1007 29.15 -67.39 13.80
N HIS A 1008 30.00 -68.40 13.96
CA HIS A 1008 31.28 -68.53 13.27
C HIS A 1008 31.22 -68.09 11.80
N PRO A 1009 32.22 -67.34 11.32
CA PRO A 1009 32.07 -66.52 10.12
C PRO A 1009 31.82 -67.38 8.87
N GLN A 1010 30.63 -67.24 8.29
CA GLN A 1010 30.26 -67.88 7.03
C GLN A 1010 30.46 -66.93 5.84
N THR A 1011 30.54 -65.62 6.07
CA THR A 1011 30.69 -64.59 5.02
C THR A 1011 31.77 -63.58 5.38
N LEU A 1012 32.41 -62.99 4.37
CA LEU A 1012 33.43 -61.96 4.53
C LEU A 1012 32.92 -60.73 5.29
N GLU A 1013 31.65 -60.38 5.09
CA GLU A 1013 30.96 -59.32 5.84
C GLU A 1013 31.01 -59.59 7.36
N THR A 1014 30.69 -60.81 7.79
CA THR A 1014 30.77 -61.18 9.21
C THR A 1014 32.20 -61.29 9.74
N MET A 1015 33.22 -61.27 8.87
CA MET A 1015 34.63 -61.25 9.28
C MET A 1015 35.16 -59.82 9.42
N LEU A 1016 34.91 -58.96 8.42
CA LEU A 1016 35.59 -57.66 8.29
C LEU A 1016 34.71 -56.45 8.61
N SER A 1017 33.39 -56.61 8.67
CA SER A 1017 32.50 -55.50 8.97
C SER A 1017 32.47 -55.19 10.47
N LEU A 1018 32.81 -53.95 10.83
CA LEU A 1018 32.79 -53.47 12.22
C LEU A 1018 31.37 -53.17 12.73
N ALA A 1019 30.47 -52.85 11.81
CA ALA A 1019 29.03 -52.59 12.04
C ALA A 1019 28.22 -53.03 10.81
N GLY A 1020 26.90 -52.82 10.79
CA GLY A 1020 26.15 -52.94 9.54
C GLY A 1020 26.61 -51.88 8.53
N THR A 1021 26.56 -52.20 7.24
CA THR A 1021 26.86 -51.22 6.19
C THR A 1021 25.68 -50.26 6.02
N ASN A 1022 25.90 -49.10 5.39
CA ASN A 1022 24.83 -48.14 5.16
C ASN A 1022 23.74 -48.77 4.29
N TYR A 1023 22.57 -49.01 4.87
CA TYR A 1023 21.52 -49.80 4.26
C TYR A 1023 20.93 -49.10 3.03
N GLU A 1024 20.72 -47.79 3.16
CA GLU A 1024 20.18 -46.90 2.13
C GLU A 1024 21.11 -46.70 0.93
N LEU A 1025 22.41 -46.87 1.12
CA LEU A 1025 23.39 -46.82 0.04
C LEU A 1025 23.57 -48.20 -0.60
N THR A 1026 23.50 -49.26 0.19
CA THR A 1026 23.56 -50.63 -0.31
C THR A 1026 22.37 -50.94 -1.21
N SER A 1027 21.17 -50.43 -0.86
CA SER A 1027 19.95 -50.65 -1.65
C SER A 1027 19.97 -50.04 -3.05
N THR A 1028 20.89 -49.12 -3.36
CA THR A 1028 20.98 -48.53 -4.70
C THR A 1028 21.83 -49.36 -5.66
N LEU A 1029 22.64 -50.28 -5.15
CA LEU A 1029 23.57 -51.05 -5.98
C LEU A 1029 22.88 -51.82 -7.11
N PRO A 1030 21.68 -52.42 -6.95
CA PRO A 1030 20.99 -53.08 -8.05
C PRO A 1030 20.70 -52.12 -9.23
N ALA A 1031 20.36 -50.86 -8.95
CA ALA A 1031 20.11 -49.87 -10.00
C ALA A 1031 21.41 -49.46 -10.72
N VAL A 1032 22.49 -49.28 -9.97
CA VAL A 1032 23.83 -48.97 -10.52
C VAL A 1032 24.33 -50.11 -11.39
N THR A 1033 24.25 -51.35 -10.92
CA THR A 1033 24.70 -52.52 -11.70
C THR A 1033 23.83 -52.72 -12.93
N THR A 1034 22.50 -52.54 -12.82
CA THR A 1034 21.58 -52.59 -13.96
C THR A 1034 21.95 -51.54 -15.02
N TYR A 1035 22.31 -50.32 -14.61
CA TYR A 1035 22.78 -49.27 -15.53
C TYR A 1035 24.06 -49.69 -16.28
N LEU A 1036 25.04 -50.23 -15.57
CA LEU A 1036 26.35 -50.60 -16.15
C LEU A 1036 26.34 -51.93 -16.90
N GLN A 1037 25.37 -52.80 -16.64
CA GLN A 1037 25.21 -54.11 -17.28
C GLN A 1037 24.20 -54.09 -18.44
N GLN A 1038 23.76 -52.90 -18.88
CA GLN A 1038 22.92 -52.79 -20.07
C GLN A 1038 23.63 -53.42 -21.29
N PRO A 1039 22.88 -54.11 -22.19
CA PRO A 1039 23.48 -54.74 -23.36
C PRO A 1039 24.30 -53.76 -24.20
N GLY A 1040 25.59 -54.06 -24.39
CA GLY A 1040 26.51 -53.24 -25.19
C GLY A 1040 27.10 -52.01 -24.48
N PHE A 1041 26.74 -51.76 -23.21
CA PHE A 1041 27.25 -50.59 -22.44
C PHE A 1041 28.78 -50.53 -22.44
N TRP A 1042 29.46 -51.59 -21.97
CA TRP A 1042 30.92 -51.59 -21.87
C TRP A 1042 31.61 -51.47 -23.24
N THR A 1043 31.10 -52.15 -24.27
CA THR A 1043 31.67 -52.06 -25.62
C THR A 1043 31.61 -50.62 -26.15
N TRP A 1044 30.48 -49.93 -25.94
CA TRP A 1044 30.32 -48.55 -26.34
C TRP A 1044 31.15 -47.60 -25.46
N SER A 1045 31.06 -47.75 -24.15
CA SER A 1045 31.73 -46.92 -23.14
C SER A 1045 33.24 -46.90 -23.35
N VAL A 1046 33.86 -48.07 -23.51
CA VAL A 1046 35.32 -48.20 -23.73
C VAL A 1046 35.74 -47.50 -25.02
N ARG A 1047 34.99 -47.70 -26.11
CA ARG A 1047 35.28 -47.05 -27.41
C ARG A 1047 35.09 -45.54 -27.34
N HIS A 1048 34.07 -45.09 -26.62
CA HIS A 1048 33.79 -43.67 -26.44
C HIS A 1048 34.88 -42.99 -25.62
N GLU A 1049 35.26 -43.57 -24.47
CA GLU A 1049 36.39 -43.11 -23.66
C GLU A 1049 37.70 -43.08 -24.47
N GLU A 1050 37.96 -44.09 -25.30
CA GLU A 1050 39.10 -44.12 -26.22
C GLU A 1050 39.09 -42.94 -27.19
N THR A 1051 37.92 -42.60 -27.73
CA THR A 1051 37.74 -41.43 -28.60
C THR A 1051 38.03 -40.13 -27.85
N LEU A 1052 37.51 -39.99 -26.63
CA LEU A 1052 37.72 -38.80 -25.79
C LEU A 1052 39.19 -38.61 -25.41
N GLN A 1053 39.85 -39.67 -24.94
CA GLN A 1053 41.27 -39.59 -24.57
C GLN A 1053 42.16 -39.36 -25.79
N THR A 1054 41.83 -39.93 -26.96
CA THR A 1054 42.57 -39.69 -28.21
C THR A 1054 42.65 -38.21 -28.51
N MET A 1055 41.54 -37.48 -28.41
CA MET A 1055 41.52 -36.04 -28.70
C MET A 1055 42.42 -35.24 -27.75
N LEU A 1056 42.34 -35.50 -26.44
CA LEU A 1056 43.13 -34.77 -25.46
C LEU A 1056 44.62 -35.13 -25.56
N LEU A 1057 44.96 -36.41 -25.78
CA LEU A 1057 46.34 -36.84 -25.94
C LEU A 1057 46.95 -36.30 -27.23
N ASP A 1058 46.24 -36.38 -28.36
CA ASP A 1058 46.69 -35.83 -29.63
C ASP A 1058 47.00 -34.33 -29.52
N TYR A 1059 46.12 -33.58 -28.84
CA TYR A 1059 46.38 -32.18 -28.52
C TYR A 1059 47.67 -32.00 -27.71
N LEU A 1060 47.81 -32.70 -26.58
CA LEU A 1060 48.95 -32.52 -25.68
C LEU A 1060 50.29 -32.97 -26.31
N THR A 1061 50.26 -33.94 -27.23
CA THR A 1061 51.47 -34.56 -27.80
C THR A 1061 51.87 -34.02 -29.17
N HIS A 1062 50.91 -33.71 -30.04
CA HIS A 1062 51.18 -33.39 -31.45
C HIS A 1062 50.59 -32.04 -31.88
N THR A 1063 49.32 -31.79 -31.58
CA THR A 1063 48.57 -30.69 -32.18
C THR A 1063 48.77 -29.35 -31.46
N SER A 1064 49.18 -29.35 -30.18
CA SER A 1064 49.47 -28.12 -29.44
C SER A 1064 50.74 -27.41 -29.93
N LYS A 1065 50.67 -26.08 -30.10
CA LYS A 1065 51.83 -25.21 -30.36
C LYS A 1065 52.89 -25.29 -29.24
N PHE A 1066 52.49 -25.73 -28.05
CA PHE A 1066 53.33 -25.81 -26.85
C PHE A 1066 53.68 -27.25 -26.47
N HIS A 1067 53.50 -28.24 -27.36
CA HIS A 1067 53.74 -29.66 -27.05
C HIS A 1067 55.17 -29.93 -26.51
N SER A 1068 56.19 -29.16 -26.96
CA SER A 1068 57.57 -29.27 -26.46
C SER A 1068 57.76 -28.78 -25.01
N SER A 1069 56.82 -27.99 -24.49
CA SER A 1069 56.78 -27.51 -23.11
C SER A 1069 55.86 -28.36 -22.22
N ILE A 1070 55.15 -29.34 -22.78
CA ILE A 1070 54.21 -30.21 -22.06
C ILE A 1070 54.87 -31.56 -21.81
N GLN A 1071 54.91 -31.99 -20.54
CA GLN A 1071 55.38 -33.32 -20.15
C GLN A 1071 54.19 -34.14 -19.66
N ILE A 1072 53.88 -35.25 -20.34
CA ILE A 1072 52.86 -36.21 -19.93
C ILE A 1072 53.47 -37.22 -18.96
N TYR A 1073 52.71 -37.60 -17.94
CA TYR A 1073 53.04 -38.68 -17.00
C TYR A 1073 52.01 -39.80 -17.15
N GLY A 1074 52.49 -41.00 -17.47
CA GLY A 1074 51.68 -42.11 -17.95
C GLY A 1074 51.89 -42.40 -19.44
N SER A 1075 51.36 -43.53 -19.92
CA SER A 1075 51.50 -43.93 -21.33
C SER A 1075 50.93 -42.86 -22.26
N PRO A 1076 51.62 -42.44 -23.34
CA PRO A 1076 51.10 -41.43 -24.27
C PRO A 1076 50.13 -42.02 -25.31
N THR A 1077 49.96 -43.34 -25.37
CA THR A 1077 49.09 -44.02 -26.33
C THR A 1077 47.62 -43.94 -25.89
N PRO A 1078 46.63 -43.72 -26.79
CA PRO A 1078 45.21 -43.72 -26.42
C PRO A 1078 44.58 -45.12 -26.32
N ASP A 1079 45.34 -46.20 -26.50
CA ASP A 1079 44.86 -47.58 -26.55
C ASP A 1079 44.13 -47.97 -25.26
N SER A 1080 42.87 -48.37 -25.41
CA SER A 1080 41.98 -48.73 -24.30
C SER A 1080 42.40 -49.97 -23.52
N SER A 1081 43.29 -50.80 -24.06
CA SER A 1081 43.88 -51.97 -23.38
C SER A 1081 45.08 -51.63 -22.49
N ILE A 1082 45.75 -50.51 -22.75
CA ILE A 1082 46.97 -50.08 -22.06
C ILE A 1082 46.66 -49.02 -21.00
N ARG A 1083 45.61 -48.20 -21.21
CA ARG A 1083 45.24 -47.13 -20.28
C ARG A 1083 43.74 -46.90 -20.15
N VAL A 1084 43.38 -46.24 -19.05
CA VAL A 1084 42.10 -45.57 -18.84
C VAL A 1084 42.23 -44.06 -19.14
N PRO A 1085 41.11 -43.33 -19.36
CA PRO A 1085 41.12 -41.90 -19.69
C PRO A 1085 41.44 -40.98 -18.50
N VAL A 1086 42.47 -41.30 -17.73
CA VAL A 1086 43.11 -40.45 -16.73
C VAL A 1086 44.41 -39.96 -17.33
N ILE A 1087 44.52 -38.65 -17.53
CA ILE A 1087 45.64 -38.01 -18.22
C ILE A 1087 46.26 -36.99 -17.26
N CYS A 1088 47.53 -37.19 -16.93
CA CYS A 1088 48.32 -36.25 -16.13
C CYS A 1088 49.41 -35.60 -16.96
N TRP A 1089 49.61 -34.30 -16.77
CA TRP A 1089 50.74 -33.60 -17.38
C TRP A 1089 51.20 -32.42 -16.51
N THR A 1090 52.35 -31.89 -16.87
CA THR A 1090 52.85 -30.60 -16.40
C THR A 1090 53.26 -29.73 -17.58
N VAL A 1091 53.25 -28.42 -17.37
CA VAL A 1091 53.77 -27.45 -18.34
C VAL A 1091 55.06 -26.84 -17.78
N ARG A 1092 56.11 -26.74 -18.60
CA ARG A 1092 57.38 -26.12 -18.21
C ARG A 1092 57.16 -24.62 -17.94
N GLY A 1093 57.66 -24.14 -16.81
CA GLY A 1093 57.54 -22.73 -16.41
C GLY A 1093 56.18 -22.31 -15.82
N ILE A 1094 55.19 -23.21 -15.74
CA ILE A 1094 53.87 -22.93 -15.16
C ILE A 1094 53.57 -23.92 -14.04
N LYS A 1095 53.13 -23.41 -12.88
CA LYS A 1095 52.66 -24.24 -11.76
C LYS A 1095 51.33 -24.93 -12.09
N SER A 1096 51.19 -26.20 -11.75
CA SER A 1096 49.98 -26.99 -12.00
C SER A 1096 48.76 -26.35 -11.34
N LYS A 1097 48.90 -25.88 -10.09
CA LYS A 1097 47.85 -25.14 -9.37
C LYS A 1097 47.34 -23.95 -10.16
N GLN A 1098 48.28 -23.12 -10.60
CA GLN A 1098 47.97 -21.87 -11.30
C GLN A 1098 47.21 -22.16 -12.60
N LEU A 1099 47.67 -23.12 -13.40
CA LEU A 1099 47.03 -23.46 -14.67
C LEU A 1099 45.59 -23.92 -14.48
N VAL A 1100 45.33 -24.79 -13.50
CA VAL A 1100 43.99 -25.30 -13.22
C VAL A 1100 43.05 -24.19 -12.73
N GLU A 1101 43.50 -23.39 -11.75
CA GLU A 1101 42.69 -22.30 -11.19
C GLU A 1101 42.35 -21.23 -12.24
N GLU A 1102 43.28 -20.91 -13.15
CA GLU A 1102 43.03 -19.98 -14.24
C GLU A 1102 42.00 -20.51 -15.25
N ILE A 1103 42.13 -21.77 -15.69
CA ILE A 1103 41.15 -22.41 -16.59
C ILE A 1103 39.75 -22.44 -15.96
N GLN A 1104 39.67 -22.79 -14.66
CA GLN A 1104 38.43 -22.83 -13.91
C GLN A 1104 37.82 -21.44 -13.73
N SER A 1105 38.63 -20.41 -13.47
CA SER A 1105 38.15 -19.03 -13.30
C SER A 1105 37.58 -18.43 -14.59
N LYS A 1106 38.12 -18.81 -15.75
CA LYS A 1106 37.71 -18.26 -17.05
C LYS A 1106 36.37 -18.78 -17.54
N THR A 1107 36.05 -20.04 -17.21
CA THR A 1107 34.87 -20.74 -17.75
C THR A 1107 33.85 -21.15 -16.69
N GLY A 1108 34.29 -21.53 -15.49
CA GLY A 1108 33.45 -22.09 -14.43
C GLY A 1108 32.81 -23.45 -14.77
N THR A 1109 33.01 -23.98 -15.99
CA THR A 1109 32.30 -25.16 -16.51
C THR A 1109 33.10 -26.45 -16.44
N TYR A 1110 34.43 -26.40 -16.48
CA TYR A 1110 35.28 -27.60 -16.52
C TYR A 1110 35.92 -27.91 -15.16
N GLY A 1111 35.51 -29.01 -14.54
CA GLY A 1111 36.05 -29.49 -13.26
C GLY A 1111 37.16 -30.52 -13.43
N PHE A 1112 38.37 -30.19 -13.01
CA PHE A 1112 39.55 -31.08 -13.01
C PHE A 1112 40.51 -30.67 -11.88
N LYS A 1113 41.54 -31.46 -11.58
CA LYS A 1113 42.34 -31.28 -10.34
C LYS A 1113 43.82 -31.05 -10.63
N TRP A 1114 44.48 -30.38 -9.70
CA TRP A 1114 45.94 -30.33 -9.58
C TRP A 1114 46.39 -31.03 -8.28
N GLY A 1115 47.70 -31.23 -8.11
CA GLY A 1115 48.30 -31.79 -6.90
C GLY A 1115 48.68 -33.27 -7.02
N HIS A 1116 49.18 -33.84 -5.92
CA HIS A 1116 49.65 -35.22 -5.88
C HIS A 1116 48.52 -36.27 -5.80
N ASN A 1117 47.27 -35.84 -5.62
CA ASN A 1117 46.06 -36.69 -5.60
C ASN A 1117 46.21 -37.95 -4.72
N TYR A 1118 46.76 -37.81 -3.52
CA TYR A 1118 47.05 -38.88 -2.56
C TYR A 1118 48.05 -39.96 -3.03
N SER A 1119 48.83 -39.69 -4.08
CA SER A 1119 49.94 -40.56 -4.52
C SER A 1119 51.28 -39.80 -4.40
N TYR A 1120 51.54 -39.26 -3.21
CA TYR A 1120 52.67 -38.33 -2.94
C TYR A 1120 54.02 -38.95 -3.30
N ARG A 1121 54.27 -40.20 -2.88
CA ARG A 1121 55.53 -40.92 -3.13
C ARG A 1121 55.80 -41.12 -4.62
N LEU A 1122 54.75 -41.36 -5.41
CA LEU A 1122 54.85 -41.48 -6.87
C LEU A 1122 55.27 -40.13 -7.47
N VAL A 1123 54.60 -39.05 -7.11
CA VAL A 1123 54.91 -37.70 -7.64
C VAL A 1123 56.31 -37.26 -7.23
N GLU A 1124 56.69 -37.43 -5.97
CA GLU A 1124 58.05 -37.09 -5.49
C GLU A 1124 59.12 -37.83 -6.29
N ARG A 1125 58.88 -39.12 -6.58
CA ARG A 1125 59.80 -39.95 -7.38
C ARG A 1125 59.86 -39.48 -8.83
N LEU A 1126 58.71 -39.21 -9.45
CA LEU A 1126 58.64 -38.72 -10.84
C LEU A 1126 59.39 -37.39 -11.00
N PHE A 1127 59.23 -36.47 -10.04
CA PHE A 1127 59.92 -35.18 -10.07
C PHE A 1127 61.42 -35.30 -9.79
N LYS A 1128 61.84 -36.17 -8.86
CA LYS A 1128 63.27 -36.47 -8.65
C LYS A 1128 63.92 -37.10 -9.89
N ALA A 1129 63.21 -38.00 -10.57
CA ALA A 1129 63.69 -38.60 -11.82
C ALA A 1129 63.79 -37.55 -12.95
N ALA A 1130 62.76 -36.73 -13.14
CA ALA A 1130 62.74 -35.67 -14.16
C ALA A 1130 63.85 -34.62 -13.94
N ALA A 1131 64.13 -34.26 -12.69
CA ALA A 1131 65.22 -33.35 -12.32
C ALA A 1131 66.61 -33.97 -12.56
N ALA A 1132 66.77 -35.27 -12.30
CA ALA A 1132 68.02 -35.98 -12.55
C ALA A 1132 68.34 -36.12 -14.06
N ASP A 1133 67.31 -36.22 -14.90
CA ASP A 1133 67.44 -36.32 -16.36
C ASP A 1133 67.66 -34.94 -17.05
N GLY A 1134 67.73 -33.84 -16.27
CA GLY A 1134 67.96 -32.48 -16.79
C GLY A 1134 66.79 -31.90 -17.60
N ASN A 1135 65.64 -32.58 -17.58
CA ASN A 1135 64.46 -32.22 -18.39
C ASN A 1135 63.57 -31.16 -17.73
N ASP A 1136 63.75 -30.90 -16.43
CA ASP A 1136 62.94 -29.94 -15.67
C ASP A 1136 63.66 -29.39 -14.42
N GLU A 1137 63.20 -28.23 -13.93
CA GLU A 1137 63.65 -27.68 -12.64
C GLU A 1137 63.08 -28.52 -11.47
N ALA A 1138 63.68 -28.40 -10.28
CA ALA A 1138 63.18 -29.10 -9.09
C ALA A 1138 61.74 -28.64 -8.74
N ARG A 1139 60.74 -29.43 -9.14
CA ARG A 1139 59.32 -29.15 -8.92
C ARG A 1139 58.89 -29.50 -7.50
N ASP A 1140 57.97 -28.69 -6.97
CA ASP A 1140 57.33 -28.91 -5.67
C ASP A 1140 56.32 -30.07 -5.75
N THR A 1141 56.47 -31.07 -4.90
CA THR A 1141 55.58 -32.24 -4.85
C THR A 1141 54.15 -31.84 -4.43
N GLU A 1142 53.99 -30.77 -3.65
CA GLU A 1142 52.68 -30.25 -3.24
C GLU A 1142 51.90 -29.63 -4.42
N ASP A 1143 52.58 -28.96 -5.36
CA ASP A 1143 51.96 -28.44 -6.58
C ASP A 1143 51.49 -29.58 -7.51
N GLY A 1144 52.23 -30.69 -7.52
CA GLY A 1144 51.88 -31.93 -8.19
C GLY A 1144 51.56 -31.80 -9.68
N LEU A 1145 50.63 -32.63 -10.16
CA LEU A 1145 50.33 -32.79 -11.58
C LEU A 1145 48.97 -32.18 -11.93
N VAL A 1146 48.79 -31.66 -13.14
CA VAL A 1146 47.46 -31.42 -13.69
C VAL A 1146 46.86 -32.76 -14.06
N ARG A 1147 45.69 -33.10 -13.52
CA ARG A 1147 44.97 -34.35 -13.79
C ARG A 1147 43.59 -34.08 -14.35
N VAL A 1148 43.35 -34.61 -15.54
CA VAL A 1148 42.03 -34.73 -16.14
C VAL A 1148 41.62 -36.19 -16.15
N SER A 1149 40.36 -36.46 -15.82
CA SER A 1149 39.78 -37.79 -15.81
C SER A 1149 38.45 -37.72 -16.52
N LEU A 1150 38.31 -38.43 -17.63
CA LEU A 1150 37.11 -38.45 -18.46
C LEU A 1150 36.35 -39.75 -18.22
N CYS A 1151 35.03 -39.72 -18.33
CA CYS A 1151 34.16 -40.88 -18.22
C CYS A 1151 33.25 -40.97 -19.45
N HIS A 1152 32.47 -42.05 -19.54
CA HIS A 1152 31.58 -42.32 -20.66
C HIS A 1152 30.47 -41.27 -20.87
N TYR A 1153 30.10 -40.51 -19.84
CA TYR A 1153 29.11 -39.43 -19.95
C TYR A 1153 29.71 -38.11 -20.48
N ASN A 1154 31.04 -37.98 -20.52
CA ASN A 1154 31.64 -36.79 -21.11
C ASN A 1154 31.43 -36.79 -22.63
N THR A 1155 31.37 -35.61 -23.23
CA THR A 1155 31.08 -35.47 -24.66
C THR A 1155 32.28 -34.99 -25.46
N VAL A 1156 32.23 -35.24 -26.78
CA VAL A 1156 33.23 -34.73 -27.71
C VAL A 1156 33.30 -33.20 -27.68
N GLY A 1157 32.15 -32.53 -27.62
CA GLY A 1157 32.09 -31.07 -27.55
C GLY A 1157 32.69 -30.51 -26.25
N GLU A 1158 32.52 -31.20 -25.12
CA GLU A 1158 33.17 -30.82 -23.86
C GLU A 1158 34.69 -30.88 -23.96
N VAL A 1159 35.24 -31.96 -24.51
CA VAL A 1159 36.69 -32.12 -24.67
C VAL A 1159 37.25 -31.09 -25.65
N GLN A 1160 36.56 -30.83 -26.76
CA GLN A 1160 36.96 -29.80 -27.73
C GLN A 1160 36.99 -28.40 -27.11
N GLY A 1161 35.92 -28.01 -26.40
CA GLY A 1161 35.87 -26.72 -25.72
C GLY A 1161 36.91 -26.61 -24.61
N PHE A 1162 37.18 -27.70 -23.88
CA PHE A 1162 38.24 -27.75 -22.88
C PHE A 1162 39.63 -27.54 -23.49
N ILE A 1163 39.93 -28.20 -24.62
CA ILE A 1163 41.17 -28.02 -25.36
C ILE A 1163 41.34 -26.56 -25.81
N GLN A 1164 40.29 -25.95 -26.37
CA GLN A 1164 40.33 -24.55 -26.82
C GLN A 1164 40.70 -23.61 -25.66
N VAL A 1165 40.12 -23.82 -24.48
CA VAL A 1165 40.38 -22.98 -23.31
C VAL A 1165 41.81 -23.15 -22.79
N ILE A 1166 42.33 -24.39 -22.79
CA ILE A 1166 43.74 -24.64 -22.48
C ILE A 1166 44.63 -23.88 -23.45
N GLU A 1167 44.36 -23.98 -24.75
CA GLU A 1167 45.17 -23.33 -25.79
C GLU A 1167 45.21 -21.82 -25.61
N GLU A 1168 44.06 -21.17 -25.41
CA GLU A 1168 43.98 -19.72 -25.17
C GLU A 1168 44.78 -19.26 -23.94
N ILE A 1169 44.79 -20.06 -22.86
CA ILE A 1169 45.51 -19.72 -21.63
C ILE A 1169 47.01 -19.92 -21.81
N LEU A 1170 47.43 -21.00 -22.48
CA LEU A 1170 48.83 -21.22 -22.78
C LEU A 1170 49.39 -20.15 -23.73
N GLU A 1171 48.60 -19.71 -24.72
CA GLU A 1171 48.96 -18.58 -25.59
C GLU A 1171 49.21 -17.28 -24.81
N GLY A 1172 48.34 -16.97 -23.84
CA GLY A 1172 48.50 -15.77 -23.00
C GLY A 1172 49.69 -15.81 -22.05
N LYS A 1173 50.26 -16.98 -21.76
CA LYS A 1173 51.34 -17.17 -20.76
C LYS A 1173 52.71 -17.45 -21.36
N ILE A 1174 52.75 -18.20 -22.45
CA ILE A 1174 53.99 -18.65 -23.12
C ILE A 1174 54.24 -17.83 -24.39
N GLY A 1175 53.23 -17.10 -24.90
CA GLY A 1175 53.31 -16.30 -26.13
C GLY A 1175 54.08 -14.98 -26.03
N HIS A 1176 54.86 -14.74 -24.96
CA HIS A 1176 55.73 -13.57 -24.81
C HIS A 1176 57.18 -13.95 -24.47
#